data_AF-A0A8J8TAA5-F1
#
_entry.id   AF-A0A8J8TAA5-F1
#
_cell.length_a   1.000
_cell.length_b   1.000
_cell.length_c   1.000
_cell.angle_alpha   90.00
_cell.angle_beta   90.00
_cell.angle_gamma   90.00
#
_symmetry.space_group_name_H-M   'P 1'
#
loop_
_entity.id
_entity.type
_entity.pdbx_description
1 polymer ?
#
loop_
_entity_poly.entity_id
_entity_poly.type
_entity_poly.pdbx_seq_one_letter_code
_entity_poly.pdbx_strand_id
1 'polypeptide(L)'
;MKALKLQQRVYFDTGNAINPNCLKVMPQEPKKKLQKFAVGTLANLQIWESRKGQMIMDSKSETQQKEISRLVISENNEKYSLFFAAGQSIRGVTKKGKEFFKLDTQHTEPIKSLHVQGQYLWSAGEYILNCYESVDNTIKNKFIYVCKDKVNDFTIAAVTGQMVFNSVLACQDRCIRVLLDDNEVYSLQLESACTTISLAGEMTHRFCPIIGYGLKNGGVGCIELTRDEAVVMWSLEGTQTNGSAVTLVKTFNFEADREGGTPHSLIAARDDGTVEIYSYSHASPVPMHRFETKISESITGIDVGFIASPSKQEVLISTYSGKIIGLVEKGAKPIQVAAGVAQEKVLQQQKDETQKQIKEAKETQKEIQSEIQQLQKKLQEMLQEEQNEEAEIQKIRNQQMGKKQAVAVTSEAFQNYKVSYKMNLISEEAAQVLYIDSQLPIDYLILQSQQNLDIMEVKDNVCKISKISDKANACLATLKVQGDSTNVTRVECKIRTSEGQQGNLMVYVMPKGGVNTCQVIEVEMKPLNLHERVDQFDKDLLEQLPLSRLSLKGKFSMDDGLNWIGNCLPDVPTHVQDESKPQVLNFKSCFVGTLIIVELRNGMLQVTSDNLSVITIIKDQISQISNAKKITLEVDADIMDASWQRNLALLHPMIQEQYSIAQKNQLIDGLKELSLQEEDVNFMSDDYKEILRNADKIRAQFLLQPRKLTYMWGIIADLYMDTAKIKGRHNVQTKMPQLKQLLNNYNFEQLIQFFIASW
;
A
#
# COMPACT_ATOMS: atom_id res chain seq x y z
N MET A 1 30.00 -3.01 6.82
CA MET A 1 29.44 -4.07 5.94
C MET A 1 29.48 -3.57 4.48
N LYS A 2 29.68 -4.42 3.45
CA LYS A 2 29.86 -4.00 2.02
C LYS A 2 28.58 -4.10 1.17
N ALA A 3 28.18 -3.11 0.37
CA ALA A 3 26.90 -3.14 -0.38
C ALA A 3 26.66 -4.49 -1.11
N LEU A 4 25.42 -4.97 -1.07
CA LEU A 4 25.05 -6.24 -1.71
C LEU A 4 24.87 -6.02 -3.22
N LYS A 5 25.32 -6.99 -4.03
CA LYS A 5 25.18 -6.95 -5.49
C LYS A 5 24.26 -8.06 -5.97
N LEU A 6 22.96 -7.84 -5.81
CA LEU A 6 21.92 -8.77 -6.27
C LEU A 6 21.48 -8.44 -7.70
N GLN A 7 20.99 -9.44 -8.42
CA GLN A 7 20.38 -9.33 -9.74
C GLN A 7 19.01 -10.02 -9.73
N GLN A 8 18.05 -9.40 -10.42
CA GLN A 8 16.71 -9.96 -10.57
C GLN A 8 16.73 -11.13 -11.56
N ARG A 9 16.17 -12.27 -11.15
CA ARG A 9 15.93 -13.43 -12.01
C ARG A 9 14.47 -13.85 -11.88
N VAL A 10 13.70 -13.69 -12.95
CA VAL A 10 12.33 -14.23 -13.01
C VAL A 10 12.44 -15.75 -13.21
N TYR A 11 11.77 -16.51 -12.36
CA TYR A 11 11.78 -17.98 -12.45
C TYR A 11 10.63 -18.51 -13.31
N PHE A 12 9.40 -18.14 -12.98
CA PHE A 12 8.20 -18.53 -13.70
C PHE A 12 7.02 -17.67 -13.27
N ASP A 13 5.89 -17.87 -13.94
CA ASP A 13 4.58 -17.32 -13.59
C ASP A 13 3.65 -18.47 -13.19
N THR A 14 2.93 -18.31 -12.07
CA THR A 14 1.95 -19.30 -11.59
C THR A 14 0.63 -19.27 -12.36
N GLY A 15 0.40 -18.23 -13.18
CA GLY A 15 -0.79 -18.02 -13.99
C GLY A 15 -2.04 -17.62 -13.19
N ASN A 16 -1.92 -17.49 -11.87
CA ASN A 16 -2.98 -17.06 -10.97
C ASN A 16 -2.43 -16.01 -10.03
N ALA A 17 -3.30 -15.07 -9.64
CA ALA A 17 -2.90 -14.08 -8.66
C ALA A 17 -2.53 -14.72 -7.30
N ILE A 18 -1.72 -14.01 -6.52
CA ILE A 18 -1.23 -14.46 -5.22
C ILE A 18 -1.62 -13.41 -4.17
N ASN A 19 -2.28 -13.84 -3.09
CA ASN A 19 -2.59 -12.95 -1.96
C ASN A 19 -1.33 -12.67 -1.11
N PRO A 20 -1.32 -11.58 -0.31
CA PRO A 20 -0.20 -11.27 0.57
C PRO A 20 0.15 -12.42 1.53
N ASN A 21 1.44 -12.60 1.81
CA ASN A 21 2.00 -13.63 2.69
C ASN A 21 1.64 -15.08 2.31
N CYS A 22 1.48 -15.37 1.01
CA CYS A 22 1.25 -16.71 0.48
C CYS A 22 2.50 -17.38 -0.14
N LEU A 23 3.69 -16.86 0.11
CA LEU A 23 4.98 -17.45 -0.27
C LEU A 23 5.75 -17.89 0.97
N LYS A 24 6.20 -19.15 1.01
CA LYS A 24 7.07 -19.66 2.09
C LYS A 24 8.13 -20.62 1.58
N VAL A 25 9.37 -20.39 2.01
CA VAL A 25 10.52 -21.29 1.78
C VAL A 25 10.57 -22.34 2.88
N MET A 26 10.64 -23.60 2.48
CA MET A 26 10.65 -24.72 3.41
C MET A 26 12.01 -24.88 4.10
N PRO A 27 12.06 -25.37 5.34
CA PRO A 27 13.31 -25.69 6.02
C PRO A 27 14.21 -26.60 5.18
N GLN A 28 15.52 -26.41 5.30
CA GLN A 28 16.50 -27.21 4.57
C GLN A 28 16.51 -28.66 5.08
N GLU A 29 16.25 -29.61 4.19
CA GLU A 29 16.29 -31.03 4.55
C GLU A 29 17.75 -31.51 4.66
N PRO A 30 18.11 -32.38 5.63
CA PRO A 30 19.49 -32.84 5.82
C PRO A 30 20.14 -33.48 4.59
N LYS A 31 19.31 -34.07 3.71
CA LYS A 31 19.74 -34.75 2.49
C LYS A 31 19.75 -33.85 1.24
N LYS A 32 19.12 -32.68 1.30
CA LYS A 32 18.98 -31.78 0.14
C LYS A 32 19.67 -30.46 0.40
N LYS A 33 20.58 -30.09 -0.50
CA LYS A 33 21.26 -28.79 -0.43
C LYS A 33 20.39 -27.61 -0.87
N LEU A 34 19.34 -27.89 -1.65
CA LEU A 34 18.38 -26.88 -2.11
C LEU A 34 17.06 -27.03 -1.36
N GLN A 35 16.47 -25.90 -1.01
CA GLN A 35 15.17 -25.80 -0.36
C GLN A 35 14.04 -25.82 -1.39
N LYS A 36 12.92 -26.43 -1.00
CA LYS A 36 11.65 -26.28 -1.69
C LYS A 36 10.97 -25.00 -1.21
N PHE A 37 10.02 -24.50 -1.99
CA PHE A 37 9.13 -23.44 -1.54
C PHE A 37 7.69 -23.74 -1.96
N ALA A 38 6.75 -23.14 -1.23
CA ALA A 38 5.33 -23.27 -1.50
C ALA A 38 4.72 -21.90 -1.79
N VAL A 39 3.77 -21.90 -2.72
CA VAL A 39 3.04 -20.72 -3.19
C VAL A 39 1.55 -21.01 -3.13
N GLY A 40 0.83 -20.24 -2.32
CA GLY A 40 -0.63 -20.23 -2.30
C GLY A 40 -1.17 -19.25 -3.35
N THR A 41 -1.61 -19.77 -4.49
CA THR A 41 -2.34 -18.95 -5.48
C THR A 41 -3.80 -18.79 -5.02
N LEU A 42 -4.57 -17.89 -5.65
CA LEU A 42 -6.01 -17.78 -5.38
C LEU A 42 -6.74 -19.12 -5.53
N ALA A 43 -6.31 -19.98 -6.44
CA ALA A 43 -7.00 -21.22 -6.73
C ALA A 43 -6.44 -22.44 -5.98
N ASN A 44 -5.13 -22.54 -5.78
CA ASN A 44 -4.48 -23.75 -5.26
C ASN A 44 -3.12 -23.48 -4.62
N LEU A 45 -2.69 -24.45 -3.79
CA LEU A 45 -1.35 -24.51 -3.24
C LEU A 45 -0.43 -25.26 -4.22
N GLN A 46 0.71 -24.66 -4.53
CA GLN A 46 1.74 -25.24 -5.39
C GLN A 46 3.06 -25.37 -4.64
N ILE A 47 3.74 -26.50 -4.78
CA ILE A 47 5.07 -26.74 -4.21
C ILE A 47 6.06 -26.85 -5.36
N TRP A 48 7.14 -26.07 -5.26
CA TRP A 48 8.15 -25.94 -6.29
C TRP A 48 9.53 -26.30 -5.74
N GLU A 49 10.38 -26.84 -6.61
CA GLU A 49 11.77 -27.10 -6.30
C GLU A 49 12.67 -26.87 -7.51
N SER A 50 13.92 -26.48 -7.26
CA SER A 50 14.91 -26.36 -8.33
C SER A 50 15.59 -27.71 -8.59
N ARG A 51 15.54 -28.19 -9.82
CA ARG A 51 16.29 -29.36 -10.29
C ARG A 51 17.09 -28.97 -11.53
N LYS A 52 18.40 -29.22 -11.51
CA LYS A 52 19.32 -28.92 -12.63
C LYS A 52 19.22 -27.46 -13.14
N GLY A 53 18.95 -26.51 -12.26
CA GLY A 53 18.86 -25.08 -12.61
C GLY A 53 17.52 -24.63 -13.19
N GLN A 54 16.55 -25.53 -13.34
CA GLN A 54 15.16 -25.22 -13.73
C GLN A 54 14.22 -25.39 -12.53
N MET A 55 13.16 -24.60 -12.46
CA MET A 55 12.12 -24.74 -11.45
C MET A 55 11.07 -25.75 -11.93
N ILE A 56 10.79 -26.75 -11.10
CA ILE A 56 9.84 -27.80 -11.40
C ILE A 56 8.78 -27.85 -10.30
N MET A 57 7.52 -27.95 -10.69
CA MET A 57 6.40 -28.15 -9.77
C MET A 57 6.42 -29.60 -9.26
N ASP A 58 6.61 -29.76 -7.96
CA ASP A 58 6.66 -31.07 -7.29
C ASP A 58 5.25 -31.56 -6.92
N SER A 59 4.36 -30.64 -6.53
CA SER A 59 2.98 -30.98 -6.16
C SER A 59 2.04 -29.78 -6.32
N LYS A 60 0.76 -30.08 -6.56
CA LYS A 60 -0.32 -29.10 -6.71
C LYS A 60 -1.55 -29.63 -6.00
N SER A 61 -2.15 -28.83 -5.13
CA SER A 61 -3.41 -29.18 -4.46
C SER A 61 -4.60 -29.09 -5.41
N GLU A 62 -5.72 -29.65 -4.97
CA GLU A 62 -7.02 -29.39 -5.60
C GLU A 62 -7.37 -27.90 -5.56
N THR A 63 -8.21 -27.49 -6.51
CA THR A 63 -8.74 -26.13 -6.57
C THR A 63 -9.64 -25.85 -5.37
N GLN A 64 -9.34 -24.79 -4.65
CA GLN A 64 -10.10 -24.34 -3.49
C GLN A 64 -11.33 -23.57 -3.94
N GLN A 65 -12.44 -23.72 -3.21
CA GLN A 65 -13.67 -22.96 -3.47
C GLN A 65 -13.55 -21.49 -3.05
N LYS A 66 -12.69 -21.22 -2.07
CA LYS A 66 -12.36 -19.89 -1.56
C LYS A 66 -10.88 -19.66 -1.73
N GLU A 67 -10.53 -18.40 -1.89
CA GLU A 67 -9.15 -18.01 -2.15
C GLU A 67 -8.24 -18.31 -0.97
N ILE A 68 -7.00 -18.73 -1.26
CA ILE A 68 -5.98 -18.89 -0.23
C ILE A 68 -5.56 -17.50 0.25
N SER A 69 -5.77 -17.21 1.53
CA SER A 69 -5.50 -15.90 2.14
C SER A 69 -4.18 -15.84 2.88
N ARG A 70 -3.66 -16.98 3.38
CA ARG A 70 -2.38 -17.06 4.11
C ARG A 70 -1.76 -18.44 3.96
N LEU A 71 -0.42 -18.50 3.90
CA LEU A 71 0.37 -19.73 3.95
C LEU A 71 1.42 -19.66 5.06
N VAL A 72 1.51 -20.71 5.88
CA VAL A 72 2.54 -20.85 6.91
C VAL A 72 3.12 -22.26 6.96
N ILE A 73 4.30 -22.36 7.59
CA ILE A 73 4.98 -23.62 7.86
C ILE A 73 4.96 -23.81 9.37
N SER A 74 4.67 -25.02 9.84
CA SER A 74 4.78 -25.35 11.27
C SER A 74 6.24 -25.31 11.72
N GLU A 75 6.53 -24.65 12.85
CA GLU A 75 7.89 -24.50 13.38
C GLU A 75 8.47 -25.80 13.98
N ASN A 76 8.84 -26.75 13.12
CA ASN A 76 9.62 -27.94 13.49
C ASN A 76 10.54 -28.33 12.33
N ASN A 77 11.83 -28.01 12.45
CA ASN A 77 12.82 -28.22 11.38
C ASN A 77 12.99 -29.70 10.98
N GLU A 78 12.70 -30.64 11.89
CA GLU A 78 12.82 -32.08 11.58
C GLU A 78 11.54 -32.65 10.93
N LYS A 79 10.37 -32.16 11.36
CA LYS A 79 9.05 -32.59 10.87
C LYS A 79 8.12 -31.40 10.73
N TYR A 80 8.21 -30.71 9.59
CA TYR A 80 7.30 -29.61 9.25
C TYR A 80 6.17 -30.05 8.33
N SER A 81 5.04 -29.35 8.44
CA SER A 81 3.90 -29.39 7.53
C SER A 81 3.51 -27.98 7.09
N LEU A 82 2.82 -27.89 5.97
CA LEU A 82 2.30 -26.65 5.43
C LEU A 82 0.87 -26.47 5.94
N PHE A 83 0.52 -25.26 6.34
CA PHE A 83 -0.85 -24.90 6.67
C PHE A 83 -1.26 -23.68 5.87
N PHE A 84 -2.47 -23.69 5.33
CA PHE A 84 -3.02 -22.54 4.62
C PHE A 84 -4.47 -22.29 5.03
N ALA A 85 -4.85 -21.03 4.97
CA ALA A 85 -6.22 -20.59 5.20
C ALA A 85 -6.93 -20.31 3.87
N ALA A 86 -8.17 -20.77 3.76
CA ALA A 86 -9.05 -20.47 2.63
C ALA A 86 -10.46 -20.15 3.16
N GLY A 87 -10.87 -18.88 3.07
CA GLY A 87 -12.07 -18.39 3.71
C GLY A 87 -12.01 -18.56 5.24
N GLN A 88 -12.93 -19.35 5.79
CA GLN A 88 -13.01 -19.68 7.23
C GLN A 88 -12.42 -21.06 7.56
N SER A 89 -11.80 -21.73 6.58
CA SER A 89 -11.22 -23.06 6.74
C SER A 89 -9.70 -23.00 6.80
N ILE A 90 -9.11 -23.84 7.65
CA ILE A 90 -7.66 -24.06 7.73
C ILE A 90 -7.36 -25.48 7.30
N ARG A 91 -6.42 -25.63 6.37
CA ARG A 91 -6.02 -26.93 5.82
C ARG A 91 -4.55 -27.17 6.08
N GLY A 92 -4.21 -28.39 6.47
CA GLY A 92 -2.84 -28.84 6.69
C GLY A 92 -2.46 -29.89 5.65
N VAL A 93 -1.30 -29.64 5.03
CA VAL A 93 -0.77 -30.40 3.91
C VAL A 93 0.66 -30.83 4.23
N THR A 94 0.97 -32.09 3.95
CA THR A 94 2.32 -32.61 4.11
C THR A 94 3.28 -31.93 3.14
N LYS A 95 4.60 -32.04 3.38
CA LYS A 95 5.63 -31.56 2.44
C LYS A 95 5.57 -32.13 1.01
N LYS A 96 4.74 -33.17 0.78
CA LYS A 96 4.49 -33.78 -0.54
C LYS A 96 3.19 -33.29 -1.19
N GLY A 97 2.44 -32.40 -0.54
CA GLY A 97 1.16 -31.90 -1.05
C GLY A 97 -0.07 -32.73 -0.71
N LYS A 98 0.06 -33.79 0.10
CA LYS A 98 -1.11 -34.57 0.57
C LYS A 98 -1.78 -33.87 1.76
N GLU A 99 -3.06 -33.55 1.64
CA GLU A 99 -3.89 -33.01 2.74
C GLU A 99 -4.08 -34.08 3.82
N PHE A 100 -3.91 -33.69 5.09
CA PHE A 100 -4.08 -34.57 6.24
C PHE A 100 -4.91 -33.93 7.35
N PHE A 101 -5.19 -32.63 7.26
CA PHE A 101 -5.82 -31.85 8.30
C PHE A 101 -6.76 -30.83 7.70
N LYS A 102 -7.95 -30.70 8.29
CA LYS A 102 -8.93 -29.68 7.96
C LYS A 102 -9.65 -29.23 9.23
N LEU A 103 -9.73 -27.92 9.43
CA LEU A 103 -10.49 -27.28 10.50
C LEU A 103 -11.36 -26.19 9.89
N ASP A 104 -12.67 -26.35 9.99
CA ASP A 104 -13.62 -25.30 9.63
C ASP A 104 -13.93 -24.48 10.89
N THR A 105 -13.60 -23.20 10.87
CA THR A 105 -13.83 -22.30 12.02
C THR A 105 -15.27 -21.82 12.05
N GLN A 106 -15.80 -21.51 13.23
CA GLN A 106 -17.15 -20.96 13.40
C GLN A 106 -17.22 -19.43 13.27
N HIS A 107 -16.11 -18.79 12.87
CA HIS A 107 -16.00 -17.34 12.81
C HIS A 107 -16.73 -16.79 11.59
N THR A 108 -17.32 -15.61 11.73
CA THR A 108 -18.01 -14.91 10.63
C THR A 108 -17.02 -14.35 9.62
N GLU A 109 -15.84 -13.92 10.09
CA GLU A 109 -14.80 -13.30 9.27
C GLU A 109 -13.90 -14.34 8.57
N PRO A 110 -13.44 -14.06 7.33
CA PRO A 110 -12.40 -14.87 6.71
C PRO A 110 -11.07 -14.69 7.45
N ILE A 111 -10.29 -15.77 7.51
CA ILE A 111 -8.98 -15.78 8.17
C ILE A 111 -7.98 -15.02 7.29
N LYS A 112 -7.37 -13.96 7.80
CA LYS A 112 -6.36 -13.14 7.09
C LYS A 112 -4.93 -13.52 7.47
N SER A 113 -4.73 -13.98 8.70
CA SER A 113 -3.42 -14.43 9.17
C SER A 113 -3.53 -15.70 10.00
N LEU A 114 -2.44 -16.47 10.03
CA LEU A 114 -2.37 -17.82 10.60
C LEU A 114 -0.96 -18.03 11.15
N HIS A 115 -0.84 -18.77 12.25
CA HIS A 115 0.43 -19.26 12.79
C HIS A 115 0.24 -20.62 13.45
N VAL A 116 1.22 -21.53 13.32
CA VAL A 116 1.13 -22.89 13.86
C VAL A 116 2.42 -23.26 14.57
N GLN A 117 2.33 -23.59 15.85
CA GLN A 117 3.47 -23.95 16.67
C GLN A 117 3.12 -25.07 17.66
N GLY A 118 3.76 -26.22 17.52
CA GLY A 118 3.49 -27.39 18.35
C GLY A 118 2.03 -27.84 18.27
N GLN A 119 1.35 -27.88 19.42
CA GLN A 119 -0.07 -28.24 19.55
C GLN A 119 -1.03 -27.05 19.41
N TYR A 120 -0.50 -25.84 19.22
CA TYR A 120 -1.26 -24.61 19.17
C TYR A 120 -1.38 -24.08 17.74
N LEU A 121 -2.54 -23.48 17.46
CA LEU A 121 -2.85 -22.85 16.19
C LEU A 121 -3.50 -21.49 16.46
N TRP A 122 -2.94 -20.43 15.91
CA TRP A 122 -3.50 -19.08 16.00
C TRP A 122 -4.05 -18.67 14.64
N SER A 123 -5.26 -18.13 14.62
CA SER A 123 -5.89 -17.54 13.45
C SER A 123 -6.34 -16.12 13.77
N ALA A 124 -6.07 -15.17 12.87
CA ALA A 124 -6.57 -13.80 12.99
C ALA A 124 -7.45 -13.43 11.79
N GLY A 125 -8.60 -12.82 12.09
CA GLY A 125 -9.49 -12.15 11.14
C GLY A 125 -9.09 -10.69 10.97
N GLU A 126 -10.09 -9.80 10.91
CA GLU A 126 -9.88 -8.35 10.89
C GLU A 126 -9.73 -7.78 12.29
N TYR A 127 -10.52 -8.25 13.25
CA TYR A 127 -10.45 -7.78 14.65
C TYR A 127 -10.22 -8.90 15.66
N ILE A 128 -10.52 -10.14 15.26
CA ILE A 128 -10.52 -11.27 16.19
C ILE A 128 -9.23 -12.07 16.02
N LEU A 129 -8.50 -12.25 17.11
CA LEU A 129 -7.46 -13.27 17.25
C LEU A 129 -8.05 -14.46 18.00
N ASN A 130 -7.84 -15.66 17.47
CA ASN A 130 -8.27 -16.89 18.12
C ASN A 130 -7.11 -17.87 18.25
N CYS A 131 -7.02 -18.56 19.38
CA CYS A 131 -6.07 -19.63 19.61
C CYS A 131 -6.80 -20.95 19.84
N TYR A 132 -6.35 -21.98 19.12
CA TYR A 132 -6.81 -23.35 19.29
C TYR A 132 -5.69 -24.20 19.87
N GLU A 133 -6.07 -25.23 20.62
CA GLU A 133 -5.16 -26.22 21.18
C GLU A 133 -5.64 -27.63 20.80
N SER A 134 -4.71 -28.47 20.35
CA SER A 134 -4.95 -29.89 20.09
C SER A 134 -4.78 -30.69 21.38
N VAL A 135 -5.87 -31.19 21.93
CA VAL A 135 -5.91 -32.04 23.14
C VAL A 135 -6.59 -33.36 22.78
N ASP A 136 -5.92 -34.49 23.01
CA ASP A 136 -6.44 -35.84 22.71
C ASP A 136 -6.94 -36.01 21.27
N ASN A 137 -6.22 -35.46 20.29
CA ASN A 137 -6.61 -35.38 18.86
C ASN A 137 -7.92 -34.63 18.58
N THR A 138 -8.42 -33.86 19.56
CA THR A 138 -9.54 -32.94 19.39
C THR A 138 -9.06 -31.50 19.47
N ILE A 139 -9.59 -30.65 18.60
CA ILE A 139 -9.24 -29.23 18.61
C ILE A 139 -10.23 -28.50 19.50
N LYS A 140 -9.71 -27.85 20.54
CA LYS A 140 -10.48 -27.02 21.46
C LYS A 140 -10.08 -25.57 21.28
N ASN A 141 -11.04 -24.67 21.48
CA ASN A 141 -10.74 -23.25 21.55
C ASN A 141 -10.08 -22.97 22.91
N LYS A 142 -8.89 -22.35 22.90
CA LYS A 142 -8.15 -21.98 24.10
C LYS A 142 -8.58 -20.60 24.58
N PHE A 143 -8.54 -19.60 23.71
CA PHE A 143 -8.96 -18.23 24.01
C PHE A 143 -9.30 -17.47 22.73
N ILE A 144 -10.14 -16.44 22.88
CA ILE A 144 -10.48 -15.46 21.85
C ILE A 144 -10.11 -14.08 22.39
N TYR A 145 -9.43 -13.28 21.58
CA TYR A 145 -9.14 -11.88 21.86
C TYR A 145 -9.76 -11.00 20.77
N VAL A 146 -10.51 -9.97 21.20
CA VAL A 146 -11.06 -8.95 20.30
C VAL A 146 -10.15 -7.74 20.37
N CYS A 147 -9.47 -7.46 19.27
CA CYS A 147 -8.56 -6.35 19.17
C CYS A 147 -9.31 -5.01 19.15
N LYS A 148 -8.68 -4.02 19.77
CA LYS A 148 -9.12 -2.63 19.89
C LYS A 148 -9.27 -1.89 18.55
N ASP A 149 -8.55 -2.34 17.53
CA ASP A 149 -8.61 -1.88 16.15
C ASP A 149 -8.17 -3.02 15.22
N LYS A 150 -8.19 -2.81 13.90
CA LYS A 150 -7.86 -3.84 12.91
C LYS A 150 -6.47 -4.43 13.14
N VAL A 151 -6.37 -5.75 13.04
CA VAL A 151 -5.11 -6.50 13.04
C VAL A 151 -4.60 -6.57 11.60
N ASN A 152 -3.45 -5.94 11.35
CA ASN A 152 -2.82 -5.94 10.03
C ASN A 152 -1.95 -7.17 9.81
N ASP A 153 -1.20 -7.58 10.83
CA ASP A 153 -0.36 -8.78 10.83
C ASP A 153 -0.13 -9.26 12.26
N PHE A 154 0.31 -10.51 12.44
CA PHE A 154 0.72 -11.00 13.75
C PHE A 154 1.81 -12.06 13.67
N THR A 155 2.53 -12.22 14.78
CA THR A 155 3.49 -13.31 14.98
C THR A 155 3.44 -13.80 16.42
N ILE A 156 4.08 -14.95 16.69
CA ILE A 156 4.14 -15.54 18.03
C ILE A 156 5.59 -15.50 18.49
N ALA A 157 5.83 -15.01 19.71
CA ALA A 157 7.16 -14.88 20.29
C ALA A 157 7.17 -15.30 21.76
N ALA A 158 8.31 -15.79 22.25
CA ALA A 158 8.47 -16.18 23.65
C ALA A 158 8.94 -14.97 24.50
N VAL A 159 8.00 -14.17 25.02
CA VAL A 159 8.30 -12.87 25.67
C VAL A 159 8.30 -12.97 27.19
N THR A 160 7.19 -13.44 27.76
CA THR A 160 6.96 -13.49 29.21
C THR A 160 7.67 -14.67 29.89
N GLY A 161 8.23 -15.59 29.10
CA GLY A 161 9.05 -16.71 29.56
C GLY A 161 9.57 -17.54 28.38
N GLN A 162 10.63 -18.33 28.59
CA GLN A 162 11.30 -19.08 27.51
C GLN A 162 10.41 -20.11 26.78
N MET A 163 9.29 -20.52 27.39
CA MET A 163 8.33 -21.45 26.80
C MET A 163 6.89 -20.89 26.81
N VAL A 164 6.74 -19.58 27.04
CA VAL A 164 5.43 -18.93 27.08
C VAL A 164 5.22 -18.21 25.76
N PHE A 165 4.34 -18.74 24.92
CA PHE A 165 4.01 -18.16 23.64
C PHE A 165 3.10 -16.95 23.82
N ASN A 166 3.60 -15.79 23.42
CA ASN A 166 2.86 -14.53 23.41
C ASN A 166 2.48 -14.17 21.98
N SER A 167 1.23 -13.74 21.79
CA SER A 167 0.80 -13.21 20.50
C SER A 167 1.22 -11.74 20.38
N VAL A 168 1.92 -11.41 19.31
CA VAL A 168 2.39 -10.05 19.02
C VAL A 168 1.58 -9.55 17.82
N LEU A 169 0.74 -8.53 18.04
CA LEU A 169 -0.17 -7.99 17.05
C LEU A 169 0.34 -6.66 16.49
N ALA A 170 0.33 -6.51 15.18
CA ALA A 170 0.50 -5.23 14.49
C ALA A 170 -0.89 -4.64 14.19
N CYS A 171 -1.19 -3.48 14.75
CA CYS A 171 -2.53 -2.91 14.73
C CYS A 171 -2.62 -1.60 13.91
N GLN A 172 -3.81 -1.33 13.38
CA GLN A 172 -4.11 -0.13 12.60
C GLN A 172 -4.08 1.16 13.44
N ASP A 173 -4.27 1.06 14.75
CA ASP A 173 -4.19 2.14 15.73
C ASP A 173 -2.75 2.50 16.14
N ARG A 174 -1.76 2.16 15.31
CA ARG A 174 -0.33 2.48 15.49
C ARG A 174 0.31 1.81 16.70
N CYS A 175 -0.27 0.71 17.16
CA CYS A 175 0.29 -0.05 18.25
C CYS A 175 0.88 -1.39 17.77
N ILE A 176 1.98 -1.81 18.39
CA ILE A 176 2.33 -3.23 18.50
C ILE A 176 1.91 -3.70 19.89
N ARG A 177 1.02 -4.69 19.96
CA ARG A 177 0.47 -5.22 21.23
C ARG A 177 1.04 -6.59 21.53
N VAL A 178 1.50 -6.81 22.75
CA VAL A 178 1.94 -8.12 23.22
C VAL A 178 0.90 -8.70 24.15
N LEU A 179 0.37 -9.87 23.81
CA LEU A 179 -0.68 -10.55 24.56
C LEU A 179 -0.13 -11.79 25.26
N LEU A 180 -0.67 -12.06 26.44
CA LEU A 180 -0.60 -13.34 27.12
C LEU A 180 -2.02 -13.91 27.15
N ASP A 181 -2.26 -14.94 26.33
CA ASP A 181 -3.59 -15.45 26.03
C ASP A 181 -4.54 -14.32 25.57
N ASP A 182 -5.61 -14.03 26.32
CA ASP A 182 -6.59 -12.99 26.02
C ASP A 182 -6.29 -11.63 26.68
N ASN A 183 -5.18 -11.50 27.40
CA ASN A 183 -4.83 -10.28 28.12
C ASN A 183 -3.66 -9.54 27.47
N GLU A 184 -3.81 -8.22 27.31
CA GLU A 184 -2.74 -7.34 26.86
C GLU A 184 -1.72 -7.11 27.99
N VAL A 185 -0.46 -7.50 27.75
CA VAL A 185 0.65 -7.33 28.71
C VAL A 185 1.16 -5.90 28.64
N TYR A 186 1.51 -5.45 27.44
CA TYR A 186 1.91 -4.07 27.14
C TYR A 186 1.72 -3.77 25.64
N SER A 187 1.77 -2.49 25.29
CA SER A 187 1.72 -2.01 23.91
C SER A 187 2.81 -0.97 23.64
N LEU A 188 3.43 -1.04 22.47
CA LEU A 188 4.33 -0.01 21.96
C LEU A 188 3.58 0.89 20.97
N GLN A 189 3.61 2.19 21.21
CA GLN A 189 3.09 3.20 20.30
C GLN A 189 4.14 3.51 19.20
N LEU A 190 3.66 3.64 17.96
CA LEU A 190 4.46 3.94 16.77
C LEU A 190 3.96 5.24 16.11
N GLU A 191 4.77 5.81 15.23
CA GLU A 191 4.42 7.04 14.51
C GLU A 191 3.26 6.88 13.53
N SER A 192 3.08 5.68 12.99
CA SER A 192 2.04 5.35 12.01
C SER A 192 1.57 3.91 12.16
N ALA A 193 0.52 3.54 11.43
CA ALA A 193 -0.08 2.20 11.51
C ALA A 193 0.95 1.13 11.14
N CYS A 194 1.10 0.11 12.00
CA CYS A 194 2.01 -0.99 11.73
C CYS A 194 1.34 -1.95 10.74
N THR A 195 1.91 -2.10 9.56
CA THR A 195 1.30 -2.88 8.45
C THR A 195 1.75 -4.33 8.45
N THR A 196 2.96 -4.61 8.93
CA THR A 196 3.56 -5.96 8.90
C THR A 196 4.65 -6.10 9.95
N ILE A 197 4.85 -7.33 10.45
CA ILE A 197 5.91 -7.67 11.41
C ILE A 197 6.56 -9.02 11.06
N SER A 198 7.85 -9.18 11.40
CA SER A 198 8.60 -10.43 11.25
C SER A 198 9.45 -10.70 12.49
N LEU A 199 9.23 -11.86 13.11
CA LEU A 199 10.10 -12.40 14.15
C LEU A 199 11.46 -12.79 13.57
N ALA A 200 12.54 -12.29 14.17
CA ALA A 200 13.89 -12.72 13.84
C ALA A 200 14.17 -14.12 14.39
N GLY A 201 14.93 -14.93 13.64
CA GLY A 201 15.31 -16.27 14.08
C GLY A 201 16.33 -16.31 15.22
N GLU A 202 17.02 -15.20 15.47
CA GLU A 202 17.94 -15.03 16.59
C GLU A 202 17.32 -14.15 17.66
N MET A 203 17.79 -14.31 18.90
CA MET A 203 17.42 -13.49 20.05
C MET A 203 18.57 -12.55 20.40
N THR A 204 18.29 -11.50 21.16
CA THR A 204 19.35 -10.62 21.68
C THR A 204 20.25 -11.36 22.69
N HIS A 205 21.35 -10.73 23.09
CA HIS A 205 22.22 -11.21 24.17
C HIS A 205 21.49 -11.41 25.52
N ARG A 206 20.31 -10.81 25.67
CA ARG A 206 19.42 -10.96 26.84
C ARG A 206 18.40 -12.10 26.67
N PHE A 207 18.49 -12.87 25.58
CA PHE A 207 17.52 -13.88 25.17
C PHE A 207 16.11 -13.31 24.94
N CYS A 208 16.02 -12.05 24.50
CA CYS A 208 14.76 -11.42 24.14
C CYS A 208 14.47 -11.59 22.64
N PRO A 209 13.22 -11.88 22.26
CA PRO A 209 12.81 -11.90 20.86
C PRO A 209 12.98 -10.54 20.18
N ILE A 210 13.30 -10.55 18.88
CA ILE A 210 13.43 -9.35 18.06
C ILE A 210 12.35 -9.36 16.99
N ILE A 211 11.63 -8.26 16.85
CA ILE A 211 10.62 -8.06 15.82
C ILE A 211 11.09 -6.94 14.88
N GLY A 212 11.20 -7.27 13.59
CA GLY A 212 11.26 -6.26 12.54
C GLY A 212 9.85 -5.80 12.16
N TYR A 213 9.64 -4.51 11.94
CA TYR A 213 8.34 -3.94 11.61
C TYR A 213 8.41 -2.96 10.44
N GLY A 214 7.27 -2.78 9.77
CA GLY A 214 7.06 -1.80 8.71
C GLY A 214 5.79 -0.97 8.97
N LEU A 215 5.82 0.30 8.56
CA LEU A 215 4.76 1.27 8.81
C LEU A 215 4.08 1.75 7.51
N LYS A 216 2.84 2.23 7.64
CA LYS A 216 2.03 2.80 6.54
C LYS A 216 2.63 4.09 5.95
N ASN A 217 3.34 4.90 6.75
CA ASN A 217 4.06 6.09 6.28
C ASN A 217 5.44 5.79 5.67
N GLY A 218 5.80 4.51 5.51
CA GLY A 218 7.07 4.08 4.96
C GLY A 218 8.19 3.87 5.99
N GLY A 219 7.96 4.19 7.27
CA GLY A 219 8.94 3.90 8.32
C GLY A 219 9.22 2.41 8.49
N VAL A 220 10.44 2.06 8.91
CA VAL A 220 10.89 0.69 9.18
C VAL A 220 11.70 0.66 10.46
N GLY A 221 11.69 -0.46 11.17
CA GLY A 221 12.48 -0.58 12.39
C GLY A 221 12.61 -1.99 12.92
N CYS A 222 13.34 -2.12 14.03
CA CYS A 222 13.42 -3.34 14.82
C CYS A 222 13.27 -3.04 16.30
N ILE A 223 12.48 -3.85 16.99
CA ILE A 223 12.25 -3.77 18.43
C ILE A 223 12.69 -5.07 19.11
N GLU A 224 13.15 -4.95 20.34
CA GLU A 224 13.41 -6.05 21.26
C GLU A 224 12.25 -6.17 22.24
N LEU A 225 11.63 -7.34 22.33
CA LEU A 225 10.53 -7.59 23.26
C LEU A 225 11.08 -8.09 24.59
N THR A 226 11.12 -7.22 25.59
CA THR A 226 11.44 -7.61 26.96
C THR A 226 10.17 -8.05 27.69
N ARG A 227 10.29 -8.50 28.94
CA ARG A 227 9.13 -8.95 29.74
C ARG A 227 8.17 -7.81 30.07
N ASP A 228 8.70 -6.61 30.29
CA ASP A 228 7.94 -5.48 30.82
C ASP A 228 7.62 -4.44 29.73
N GLU A 229 8.49 -4.30 28.72
CA GLU A 229 8.33 -3.32 27.64
C GLU A 229 8.95 -3.78 26.31
N ALA A 230 8.54 -3.15 25.21
CA ALA A 230 9.26 -3.25 23.94
C ALA A 230 10.28 -2.11 23.83
N VAL A 231 11.53 -2.46 23.56
CA VAL A 231 12.64 -1.50 23.41
C VAL A 231 12.93 -1.33 21.93
N VAL A 232 12.84 -0.11 21.41
CA VAL A 232 13.23 0.20 20.03
C VAL A 232 14.75 0.08 19.90
N MET A 233 15.23 -0.87 19.11
CA MET A 233 16.66 -0.99 18.82
C MET A 233 17.09 0.07 17.81
N TRP A 234 16.27 0.24 16.76
CA TRP A 234 16.40 1.30 15.77
C TRP A 234 15.10 1.48 15.00
N SER A 235 14.93 2.69 14.48
CA SER A 235 13.82 3.09 13.64
C SER A 235 14.31 4.08 12.59
N LEU A 236 13.74 3.99 11.39
CA LEU A 236 13.88 4.99 10.33
C LEU A 236 12.49 5.53 10.02
N GLU A 237 12.37 6.84 10.00
CA GLU A 237 11.13 7.53 9.65
C GLU A 237 10.83 7.41 8.15
N GLY A 238 9.58 7.62 7.74
CA GLY A 238 9.19 7.65 6.33
C GLY A 238 10.02 8.62 5.49
N THR A 239 10.29 9.81 6.04
CA THR A 239 11.11 10.89 5.46
C THR A 239 12.57 10.51 5.23
N GLN A 240 13.08 9.54 6.01
CA GLN A 240 14.45 9.02 5.93
C GLN A 240 14.56 7.85 4.95
N THR A 241 13.43 7.38 4.41
CA THR A 241 13.34 6.27 3.48
C THR A 241 12.60 6.69 2.20
N ASN A 242 12.10 5.74 1.42
CA ASN A 242 11.30 6.01 0.21
C ASN A 242 9.93 6.66 0.52
N GLY A 243 9.42 6.55 1.76
CA GLY A 243 8.13 7.14 2.16
C GLY A 243 6.88 6.37 1.67
N SER A 244 7.02 5.44 0.72
CA SER A 244 5.95 4.50 0.35
C SER A 244 5.69 3.47 1.46
N ALA A 245 4.40 3.17 1.70
CA ALA A 245 3.95 2.23 2.71
C ALA A 245 4.67 0.88 2.62
N VAL A 246 5.16 0.37 3.74
CA VAL A 246 5.79 -0.95 3.80
C VAL A 246 4.68 -2.00 3.80
N THR A 247 4.74 -2.98 2.91
CA THR A 247 3.72 -4.03 2.80
C THR A 247 4.15 -5.34 3.45
N LEU A 248 5.44 -5.65 3.37
CA LEU A 248 6.01 -6.91 3.85
C LEU A 248 7.39 -6.65 4.42
N VAL A 249 7.66 -7.28 5.56
CA VAL A 249 9.00 -7.32 6.14
C VAL A 249 9.46 -8.74 6.36
N LYS A 250 10.76 -8.97 6.19
CA LYS A 250 11.41 -10.23 6.54
C LYS A 250 12.72 -9.96 7.25
N THR A 251 12.84 -10.48 8.46
CA THR A 251 14.11 -10.52 9.21
C THR A 251 14.91 -11.75 8.80
N PHE A 252 16.20 -11.57 8.53
CA PHE A 252 17.06 -12.65 8.04
C PHE A 252 18.55 -12.35 8.28
N ASN A 253 19.36 -13.41 8.43
CA ASN A 253 20.80 -13.31 8.59
C ASN A 253 21.49 -14.01 7.39
N PHE A 254 22.22 -13.25 6.57
CA PHE A 254 22.96 -13.81 5.44
C PHE A 254 24.16 -14.63 5.94
N GLU A 255 24.26 -15.89 5.49
CA GLU A 255 25.34 -16.80 5.92
C GLU A 255 26.73 -16.33 5.52
N ALA A 256 26.85 -15.63 4.38
CA ALA A 256 28.12 -15.12 3.87
C ALA A 256 28.79 -14.07 4.79
N ASP A 257 28.03 -13.48 5.72
CA ASP A 257 28.53 -12.44 6.62
C ASP A 257 28.98 -13.00 7.99
N ARG A 258 28.92 -14.33 8.21
CA ARG A 258 29.31 -14.96 9.49
C ARG A 258 30.80 -14.85 9.84
N GLU A 259 31.68 -14.62 8.85
CA GLU A 259 33.14 -14.53 9.08
C GLU A 259 33.59 -13.24 9.83
N GLY A 260 32.70 -12.25 10.02
CA GLY A 260 32.99 -10.98 10.71
C GLY A 260 32.03 -10.60 11.84
N GLY A 261 31.27 -11.58 12.35
CA GLY A 261 30.10 -11.38 13.23
C GLY A 261 28.82 -11.25 12.40
N THR A 262 27.75 -11.96 12.78
CA THR A 262 26.51 -12.08 11.99
C THR A 262 25.75 -10.73 11.98
N PRO A 263 25.69 -10.00 10.85
CA PRO A 263 24.81 -8.83 10.76
C PRO A 263 23.37 -9.29 10.59
N HIS A 264 22.47 -8.66 11.34
CA HIS A 264 21.04 -8.87 11.21
C HIS A 264 20.53 -8.04 10.05
N SER A 265 19.70 -8.62 9.20
CA SER A 265 19.12 -7.90 8.07
C SER A 265 17.60 -7.84 8.15
N LEU A 266 17.06 -6.70 7.75
CA LEU A 266 15.64 -6.47 7.54
C LEU A 266 15.43 -6.19 6.06
N ILE A 267 14.60 -7.00 5.41
CA ILE A 267 14.15 -6.79 4.04
C ILE A 267 12.77 -6.15 4.13
N ALA A 268 12.58 -5.02 3.45
CA ALA A 268 11.30 -4.33 3.37
C ALA A 268 10.87 -4.28 1.90
N ALA A 269 9.66 -4.76 1.59
CA ALA A 269 8.99 -4.45 0.33
C ALA A 269 7.92 -3.39 0.57
N ARG A 270 7.81 -2.48 -0.39
CA ARG A 270 6.92 -1.33 -0.34
C ARG A 270 5.79 -1.45 -1.34
N ASP A 271 4.74 -0.66 -1.12
CA ASP A 271 3.61 -0.60 -2.02
C ASP A 271 4.09 -0.18 -3.40
N ASP A 272 4.95 0.83 -3.58
CA ASP A 272 5.52 1.29 -4.87
C ASP A 272 6.36 0.25 -5.66
N GLY A 273 6.53 -0.97 -5.13
CA GLY A 273 7.29 -2.06 -5.74
C GLY A 273 8.79 -2.04 -5.40
N THR A 274 9.24 -1.09 -4.58
CA THR A 274 10.63 -1.00 -4.13
C THR A 274 10.91 -2.07 -3.06
N VAL A 275 12.08 -2.70 -3.16
CA VAL A 275 12.61 -3.67 -2.18
C VAL A 275 13.93 -3.16 -1.65
N GLU A 276 14.01 -2.98 -0.34
CA GLU A 276 15.17 -2.46 0.38
C GLU A 276 15.71 -3.52 1.35
N ILE A 277 17.03 -3.56 1.51
CA ILE A 277 17.69 -4.41 2.51
C ILE A 277 18.52 -3.53 3.44
N TYR A 278 18.18 -3.56 4.72
CA TYR A 278 18.92 -2.91 5.79
C TYR A 278 19.67 -3.96 6.59
N SER A 279 20.90 -3.67 7.01
CA SER A 279 21.64 -4.53 7.95
C SER A 279 22.18 -3.74 9.13
N TYR A 280 22.19 -4.37 10.30
CA TYR A 280 22.69 -3.80 11.55
C TYR A 280 23.39 -4.86 12.40
N SER A 281 24.09 -4.43 13.47
CA SER A 281 24.70 -5.33 14.45
C SER A 281 24.10 -5.04 15.83
N HIS A 282 23.99 -6.04 16.70
CA HIS A 282 23.54 -5.82 18.08
C HIS A 282 24.47 -4.91 18.89
N ALA A 283 25.77 -4.91 18.59
CA ALA A 283 26.73 -4.04 19.29
C ALA A 283 26.58 -2.56 18.89
N SER A 284 26.05 -2.30 17.70
CA SER A 284 25.81 -0.97 17.16
C SER A 284 24.56 -1.03 16.28
N PRO A 285 23.36 -0.79 16.86
CA PRO A 285 22.09 -0.96 16.17
C PRO A 285 21.81 0.19 15.20
N VAL A 286 22.83 0.67 14.47
CA VAL A 286 22.64 1.66 13.42
C VAL A 286 22.35 0.91 12.12
N PRO A 287 21.16 1.07 11.52
CA PRO A 287 20.83 0.40 10.27
C PRO A 287 21.65 0.99 9.12
N MET A 288 22.25 0.12 8.31
CA MET A 288 22.90 0.49 7.06
C MET A 288 22.09 -0.04 5.89
N HIS A 289 21.73 0.84 4.97
CA HIS A 289 21.12 0.46 3.70
C HIS A 289 22.14 -0.28 2.81
N ARG A 290 21.77 -1.47 2.30
CA ARG A 290 22.68 -2.42 1.62
C ARG A 290 22.37 -2.59 0.14
N PHE A 291 21.10 -2.50 -0.22
CA PHE A 291 20.58 -2.82 -1.54
C PHE A 291 19.16 -2.27 -1.70
N GLU A 292 18.89 -1.80 -2.92
CA GLU A 292 17.57 -1.35 -3.36
C GLU A 292 17.34 -1.81 -4.79
N THR A 293 16.12 -2.26 -5.09
CA THR A 293 15.66 -2.51 -6.46
C THR A 293 14.16 -2.24 -6.56
N LYS A 294 13.69 -1.87 -7.76
CA LYS A 294 12.27 -1.67 -8.03
C LYS A 294 11.72 -2.82 -8.87
N ILE A 295 10.61 -3.40 -8.44
CA ILE A 295 9.84 -4.41 -9.16
C ILE A 295 8.59 -3.72 -9.73
N SER A 296 8.30 -3.93 -11.00
CA SER A 296 7.19 -3.25 -11.70
C SER A 296 5.79 -3.79 -11.35
N GLU A 297 5.63 -4.51 -10.25
CA GLU A 297 4.39 -5.16 -9.82
C GLU A 297 4.27 -5.09 -8.28
N SER A 298 3.05 -5.21 -7.76
CA SER A 298 2.85 -5.29 -6.31
C SER A 298 3.42 -6.59 -5.74
N ILE A 299 4.23 -6.45 -4.70
CA ILE A 299 4.89 -7.57 -4.04
C ILE A 299 3.95 -8.17 -2.99
N THR A 300 3.79 -9.49 -3.04
CA THR A 300 2.84 -10.23 -2.19
C THR A 300 3.52 -11.19 -1.24
N GLY A 301 4.79 -11.51 -1.44
CA GLY A 301 5.51 -12.38 -0.52
C GLY A 301 7.02 -12.18 -0.63
N ILE A 302 7.70 -12.28 0.51
CA ILE A 302 9.16 -12.30 0.61
C ILE A 302 9.55 -13.47 1.51
N ASP A 303 10.53 -14.25 1.07
CA ASP A 303 11.23 -15.18 1.94
C ASP A 303 12.67 -15.39 1.46
N VAL A 304 13.51 -16.04 2.25
CA VAL A 304 14.95 -16.19 1.94
C VAL A 304 15.39 -17.63 2.11
N GLY A 305 16.24 -18.12 1.20
CA GLY A 305 16.82 -19.45 1.33
C GLY A 305 17.72 -19.86 0.16
N PHE A 306 18.08 -21.14 0.12
CA PHE A 306 18.91 -21.77 -0.90
C PHE A 306 18.04 -22.38 -2.00
N ILE A 307 17.58 -21.58 -2.96
CA ILE A 307 16.63 -22.05 -3.98
C ILE A 307 17.33 -22.49 -5.26
N ALA A 308 18.04 -21.60 -5.96
CA ALA A 308 18.74 -21.95 -7.20
C ALA A 308 20.20 -22.36 -6.98
N SER A 309 20.82 -21.94 -5.87
CA SER A 309 22.21 -22.25 -5.53
C SER A 309 22.32 -22.87 -4.14
N PRO A 310 23.09 -23.95 -3.95
CA PRO A 310 23.30 -24.57 -2.63
C PRO A 310 24.33 -23.84 -1.77
N SER A 311 25.04 -22.85 -2.33
CA SER A 311 26.13 -22.13 -1.66
C SER A 311 25.80 -20.68 -1.32
N LYS A 312 24.74 -20.13 -1.91
CA LYS A 312 24.36 -18.73 -1.76
C LYS A 312 22.87 -18.63 -1.53
N GLN A 313 22.51 -17.88 -0.51
CA GLN A 313 21.11 -17.55 -0.22
C GLN A 313 20.62 -16.49 -1.21
N GLU A 314 19.36 -16.57 -1.57
CA GLU A 314 18.67 -15.62 -2.43
C GLU A 314 17.36 -15.18 -1.78
N VAL A 315 16.94 -13.95 -2.08
CA VAL A 315 15.65 -13.43 -1.64
C VAL A 315 14.61 -13.82 -2.70
N LEU A 316 13.64 -14.63 -2.31
CA LEU A 316 12.54 -15.06 -3.15
C LEU A 316 11.35 -14.12 -2.95
N ILE A 317 10.78 -13.67 -4.07
CA ILE A 317 9.72 -12.68 -4.12
C ILE A 317 8.57 -13.23 -4.96
N SER A 318 7.34 -13.08 -4.48
CA SER A 318 6.13 -13.28 -5.28
C SER A 318 5.44 -11.95 -5.55
N THR A 319 4.84 -11.80 -6.73
CA THR A 319 4.05 -10.62 -7.10
C THR A 319 2.56 -10.95 -7.18
N TYR A 320 1.72 -9.91 -7.25
CA TYR A 320 0.26 -10.08 -7.35
C TYR A 320 -0.16 -10.84 -8.61
N SER A 321 0.48 -10.61 -9.76
CA SER A 321 0.12 -11.29 -11.01
C SER A 321 0.40 -12.79 -11.00
N GLY A 322 1.28 -13.26 -10.09
CA GLY A 322 1.69 -14.65 -10.00
C GLY A 322 3.16 -14.91 -10.34
N LYS A 323 3.96 -13.88 -10.63
CA LYS A 323 5.39 -14.04 -10.96
C LYS A 323 6.22 -14.36 -9.72
N ILE A 324 7.12 -15.33 -9.87
CA ILE A 324 8.11 -15.69 -8.86
C ILE A 324 9.49 -15.21 -9.31
N ILE A 325 10.13 -14.40 -8.47
CA ILE A 325 11.36 -13.67 -8.76
C ILE A 325 12.39 -13.99 -7.67
N GLY A 326 13.61 -14.35 -8.06
CA GLY A 326 14.75 -14.46 -7.15
C GLY A 326 15.68 -13.26 -7.28
N LEU A 327 16.08 -12.66 -6.16
CA LEU A 327 17.21 -11.73 -6.09
C LEU A 327 18.47 -12.52 -5.73
N VAL A 328 19.30 -12.78 -6.73
CA VAL A 328 20.46 -13.67 -6.63
C VAL A 328 21.74 -12.84 -6.67
N GLU A 329 22.78 -13.21 -5.92
CA GLU A 329 24.07 -12.50 -6.00
C GLU A 329 24.73 -12.69 -7.38
N LYS A 330 25.30 -11.61 -7.95
CA LYS A 330 26.00 -11.65 -9.23
C LYS A 330 27.12 -12.70 -9.20
N GLY A 331 27.10 -13.62 -10.18
CA GLY A 331 28.10 -14.70 -10.32
C GLY A 331 27.74 -16.03 -9.64
N ALA A 332 26.55 -16.17 -9.05
CA ALA A 332 26.07 -17.47 -8.58
C ALA A 332 25.92 -18.46 -9.76
N LYS A 333 26.73 -19.54 -9.77
CA LYS A 333 26.68 -20.57 -10.82
C LYS A 333 25.49 -21.51 -10.58
N PRO A 334 24.65 -21.80 -11.59
CA PRO A 334 23.72 -22.93 -11.53
C PRO A 334 24.50 -24.25 -11.49
N ILE A 335 23.90 -25.30 -10.92
CA ILE A 335 24.56 -26.60 -10.69
C ILE A 335 25.04 -27.21 -12.02
N GLN A 336 26.36 -27.22 -12.25
CA GLN A 336 27.04 -28.18 -13.11
C GLN A 336 27.74 -29.20 -12.21
N VAL A 337 27.38 -30.47 -12.34
CA VAL A 337 28.07 -31.57 -11.66
C VAL A 337 29.36 -31.85 -12.41
N ALA A 338 30.51 -31.51 -11.82
CA ALA A 338 31.79 -32.15 -12.12
C ALA A 338 32.79 -31.92 -10.98
N ALA A 339 33.51 -32.98 -10.63
CA ALA A 339 34.57 -33.06 -9.63
C ALA A 339 35.83 -32.23 -10.02
N GLY A 340 36.78 -32.10 -9.08
CA GLY A 340 38.01 -31.29 -9.13
C GLY A 340 38.84 -31.39 -10.43
N VAL A 341 39.80 -30.51 -10.72
CA VAL A 341 40.98 -30.10 -9.93
C VAL A 341 41.56 -28.79 -10.52
N ALA A 342 42.17 -27.98 -9.66
CA ALA A 342 43.22 -26.96 -9.83
C ALA A 342 43.21 -25.94 -10.99
N GLN A 343 43.61 -24.73 -10.60
CA GLN A 343 43.79 -23.51 -11.37
C GLN A 343 44.82 -23.66 -12.49
N GLU A 344 44.48 -23.16 -13.69
CA GLU A 344 45.26 -22.16 -14.43
C GLU A 344 44.53 -21.78 -15.75
N LYS A 345 44.68 -20.50 -16.15
CA LYS A 345 44.22 -19.84 -17.41
C LYS A 345 42.88 -19.09 -17.35
N VAL A 346 42.95 -17.93 -16.68
CA VAL A 346 41.88 -16.92 -16.47
C VAL A 346 41.53 -16.09 -17.72
N LEU A 347 42.19 -16.27 -18.88
CA LEU A 347 41.94 -15.41 -20.06
C LEU A 347 41.24 -16.10 -21.26
N GLN A 348 41.12 -17.44 -21.27
CA GLN A 348 40.33 -18.16 -22.28
C GLN A 348 38.89 -18.45 -21.80
N GLN A 349 38.67 -18.55 -20.48
CA GLN A 349 37.36 -18.87 -19.89
C GLN A 349 36.30 -17.79 -20.16
N GLN A 350 36.66 -16.51 -20.24
CA GLN A 350 35.68 -15.45 -20.47
C GLN A 350 35.02 -15.51 -21.87
N LYS A 351 35.75 -15.99 -22.90
CA LYS A 351 35.18 -16.15 -24.25
C LYS A 351 34.32 -17.41 -24.37
N ASP A 352 34.75 -18.51 -23.74
CA ASP A 352 33.97 -19.76 -23.70
C ASP A 352 32.72 -19.62 -22.81
N GLU A 353 32.79 -18.87 -21.71
CA GLU A 353 31.66 -18.57 -20.81
C GLU A 353 30.60 -17.70 -21.50
N THR A 354 31.03 -16.67 -22.25
CA THR A 354 30.12 -15.84 -23.04
C THR A 354 29.45 -16.67 -24.15
N GLN A 355 30.21 -17.55 -24.83
CA GLN A 355 29.65 -18.45 -25.83
C GLN A 355 28.71 -19.51 -25.23
N LYS A 356 28.98 -20.01 -24.02
CA LYS A 356 28.10 -20.96 -23.31
C LYS A 356 26.79 -20.30 -22.87
N GLN A 357 26.85 -19.10 -22.30
CA GLN A 357 25.65 -18.32 -21.96
C GLN A 357 24.82 -17.98 -23.20
N ILE A 358 25.47 -17.63 -24.31
CA ILE A 358 24.78 -17.42 -25.60
C ILE A 358 24.15 -18.73 -26.10
N LYS A 359 24.77 -19.89 -25.88
CA LYS A 359 24.26 -21.18 -26.32
C LYS A 359 23.06 -21.65 -25.48
N GLU A 360 23.13 -21.51 -24.16
CA GLU A 360 22.00 -21.78 -23.24
C GLU A 360 20.85 -20.79 -23.49
N ALA A 361 21.15 -19.50 -23.67
CA ALA A 361 20.14 -18.51 -24.07
C ALA A 361 19.50 -18.87 -25.42
N LYS A 362 20.28 -19.33 -26.40
CA LYS A 362 19.75 -19.79 -27.71
C LYS A 362 18.92 -21.07 -27.62
N GLU A 363 19.27 -21.99 -26.73
CA GLU A 363 18.47 -23.21 -26.49
C GLU A 363 17.14 -22.86 -25.81
N THR A 364 17.16 -22.04 -24.75
CA THR A 364 15.92 -21.52 -24.14
C THR A 364 15.09 -20.70 -25.12
N GLN A 365 15.72 -19.89 -25.98
CA GLN A 365 15.04 -19.12 -27.02
C GLN A 365 14.38 -20.02 -28.06
N LYS A 366 15.01 -21.15 -28.42
CA LYS A 366 14.41 -22.14 -29.33
C LYS A 366 13.24 -22.88 -28.69
N GLU A 367 13.35 -23.28 -27.42
CA GLU A 367 12.26 -23.89 -26.67
C GLU A 367 11.06 -22.93 -26.58
N ILE A 368 11.31 -21.68 -26.15
CA ILE A 368 10.31 -20.61 -26.10
C ILE A 368 9.70 -20.37 -27.49
N GLN A 369 10.50 -20.35 -28.57
CA GLN A 369 9.97 -20.18 -29.93
C GLN A 369 9.08 -21.35 -30.36
N SER A 370 9.44 -22.58 -30.02
CA SER A 370 8.62 -23.75 -30.32
C SER A 370 7.31 -23.75 -29.53
N GLU A 371 7.35 -23.30 -28.27
CA GLU A 371 6.20 -23.19 -27.40
C GLU A 371 5.29 -22.04 -27.84
N ILE A 372 5.86 -20.89 -28.25
CA ILE A 372 5.13 -19.79 -28.90
C ILE A 372 4.43 -20.28 -30.17
N GLN A 373 5.09 -21.06 -31.02
CA GLN A 373 4.46 -21.58 -32.24
C GLN A 373 3.31 -22.54 -31.94
N GLN A 374 3.48 -23.44 -30.96
CA GLN A 374 2.41 -24.34 -30.53
C GLN A 374 1.23 -23.57 -29.91
N LEU A 375 1.51 -22.57 -29.08
CA LEU A 375 0.50 -21.72 -28.46
C LEU A 375 -0.20 -20.83 -29.49
N GLN A 376 0.52 -20.29 -30.48
CA GLN A 376 -0.06 -19.55 -31.59
C GLN A 376 -0.98 -20.41 -32.43
N LYS A 377 -0.59 -21.67 -32.70
CA LYS A 377 -1.44 -22.62 -33.41
C LYS A 377 -2.70 -22.95 -32.61
N LYS A 378 -2.57 -23.23 -31.31
CA LYS A 378 -3.71 -23.44 -30.41
C LYS A 378 -4.60 -22.21 -30.29
N LEU A 379 -4.03 -21.00 -30.26
CA LEU A 379 -4.78 -19.75 -30.25
C LEU A 379 -5.54 -19.55 -31.56
N GLN A 380 -4.94 -19.88 -32.71
CA GLN A 380 -5.64 -19.87 -34.00
C GLN A 380 -6.77 -20.90 -34.05
N GLU A 381 -6.55 -22.11 -33.53
CA GLU A 381 -7.59 -23.14 -33.42
C GLU A 381 -8.74 -22.66 -32.52
N MET A 382 -8.45 -22.09 -31.34
CA MET A 382 -9.47 -21.52 -30.45
C MET A 382 -10.18 -20.30 -31.05
N LEU A 383 -9.47 -19.41 -31.75
CA LEU A 383 -10.08 -18.27 -32.44
C LEU A 383 -10.98 -18.73 -33.59
N GLN A 384 -10.63 -19.83 -34.27
CA GLN A 384 -11.46 -20.44 -35.30
C GLN A 384 -12.71 -21.08 -34.68
N GLU A 385 -12.58 -21.74 -33.53
CA GLU A 385 -13.71 -22.25 -32.74
C GLU A 385 -14.61 -21.12 -32.25
N GLU A 386 -14.05 -20.05 -31.69
CA GLU A 386 -14.78 -18.87 -31.24
C GLU A 386 -15.51 -18.18 -32.40
N GLN A 387 -14.89 -18.05 -33.58
CA GLN A 387 -15.56 -17.53 -34.79
C GLN A 387 -16.70 -18.45 -35.27
N ASN A 388 -16.53 -19.77 -35.15
CA ASN A 388 -17.56 -20.74 -35.50
C ASN A 388 -18.73 -20.67 -34.50
N GLU A 389 -18.45 -20.57 -33.21
CA GLU A 389 -19.44 -20.40 -32.14
C GLU A 389 -20.14 -19.04 -32.26
N GLU A 390 -19.43 -17.94 -32.52
CA GLU A 390 -20.02 -16.63 -32.79
C GLU A 390 -20.92 -16.65 -34.02
N ALA A 391 -20.50 -17.34 -35.09
CA ALA A 391 -21.33 -17.53 -36.28
C ALA A 391 -22.58 -18.39 -35.99
N GLU A 392 -22.48 -19.37 -35.10
CA GLU A 392 -23.60 -20.19 -34.64
C GLU A 392 -24.56 -19.39 -33.74
N ILE A 393 -24.02 -18.61 -32.80
CA ILE A 393 -24.77 -17.68 -31.93
C ILE A 393 -25.45 -16.60 -32.78
N GLN A 394 -24.79 -16.06 -33.81
CA GLN A 394 -25.42 -15.12 -34.76
C GLN A 394 -26.52 -15.78 -35.59
N LYS A 395 -26.36 -17.04 -36.01
CA LYS A 395 -27.43 -17.80 -36.69
C LYS A 395 -28.61 -18.04 -35.77
N ILE A 396 -28.38 -18.41 -34.50
CA ILE A 396 -29.42 -18.57 -33.47
C ILE A 396 -30.11 -17.23 -33.19
N ARG A 397 -29.35 -16.13 -33.07
CA ARG A 397 -29.87 -14.77 -32.86
C ARG A 397 -30.73 -14.29 -34.03
N ASN A 398 -30.32 -14.59 -35.27
CA ASN A 398 -31.08 -14.26 -36.48
C ASN A 398 -32.35 -15.13 -36.63
N GLN A 399 -32.32 -16.41 -36.19
CA GLN A 399 -33.50 -17.29 -36.18
C GLN A 399 -34.50 -16.93 -35.05
N GLN A 400 -34.04 -16.29 -33.97
CA GLN A 400 -34.87 -15.92 -32.81
C GLN A 400 -35.47 -14.49 -32.87
N MET A 401 -35.25 -13.74 -33.96
CA MET A 401 -35.83 -12.39 -34.20
C MET A 401 -37.37 -12.34 -34.30
N GLY A 402 -38.08 -13.43 -33.98
CA GLY A 402 -39.55 -13.50 -33.88
C GLY A 402 -40.13 -13.51 -32.46
N LYS A 403 -39.33 -13.61 -31.39
CA LYS A 403 -39.83 -13.57 -30.00
C LYS A 403 -38.97 -12.67 -29.12
N LYS A 404 -39.56 -11.56 -28.67
CA LYS A 404 -39.01 -10.66 -27.65
C LYS A 404 -38.89 -11.40 -26.30
N GLN A 405 -37.81 -12.16 -26.10
CA GLN A 405 -37.22 -12.52 -24.82
C GLN A 405 -36.03 -13.45 -25.10
N ALA A 406 -34.90 -12.86 -25.47
CA ALA A 406 -33.61 -13.52 -25.34
C ALA A 406 -32.89 -12.86 -24.16
N VAL A 407 -33.13 -13.39 -22.96
CA VAL A 407 -32.21 -13.18 -21.84
C VAL A 407 -30.88 -13.80 -22.28
N ALA A 408 -29.81 -13.02 -22.20
CA ALA A 408 -28.47 -13.43 -22.58
C ALA A 408 -28.10 -14.76 -21.92
N VAL A 409 -28.16 -15.84 -22.70
CA VAL A 409 -27.49 -17.10 -22.39
C VAL A 409 -26.00 -16.82 -22.51
N THR A 410 -25.21 -17.34 -21.56
CA THR A 410 -23.74 -17.25 -21.38
C THR A 410 -23.22 -16.23 -20.35
N SER A 411 -23.75 -16.27 -19.12
CA SER A 411 -23.01 -15.77 -17.94
C SER A 411 -21.84 -16.68 -17.52
N GLU A 412 -21.69 -17.86 -18.15
CA GLU A 412 -20.69 -18.89 -17.78
C GLU A 412 -19.39 -18.83 -18.62
N ALA A 413 -19.34 -18.01 -19.68
CA ALA A 413 -18.17 -17.93 -20.59
C ALA A 413 -17.20 -16.77 -20.28
N PHE A 414 -17.54 -15.87 -19.35
CA PHE A 414 -16.63 -14.80 -18.97
C PHE A 414 -15.66 -15.30 -17.90
N GLN A 415 -14.39 -15.48 -18.26
CA GLN A 415 -13.33 -15.57 -17.26
C GLN A 415 -13.27 -14.25 -16.48
N ASN A 416 -13.87 -14.25 -15.29
CA ASN A 416 -13.70 -13.16 -14.34
C ASN A 416 -12.24 -13.13 -13.89
N TYR A 417 -11.48 -12.16 -14.40
CA TYR A 417 -10.16 -11.85 -13.89
C TYR A 417 -10.28 -10.98 -12.65
N LYS A 418 -9.31 -11.10 -11.74
CA LYS A 418 -9.34 -10.35 -10.49
C LYS A 418 -8.54 -9.06 -10.58
N VAL A 419 -9.12 -7.98 -10.06
CA VAL A 419 -8.44 -6.71 -9.84
C VAL A 419 -8.49 -6.38 -8.35
N SER A 420 -7.38 -5.90 -7.82
CA SER A 420 -7.25 -5.36 -6.48
C SER A 420 -6.87 -3.89 -6.57
N TYR A 421 -7.27 -3.11 -5.58
CA TYR A 421 -6.86 -1.72 -5.46
C TYR A 421 -6.44 -1.39 -4.04
N LYS A 422 -5.61 -0.35 -3.92
CA LYS A 422 -5.26 0.27 -2.64
C LYS A 422 -5.22 1.78 -2.82
N MET A 423 -5.68 2.51 -1.81
CA MET A 423 -5.61 3.98 -1.75
C MET A 423 -4.85 4.39 -0.50
N ASN A 424 -3.73 5.09 -0.66
CA ASN A 424 -2.92 5.57 0.46
C ASN A 424 -2.68 7.08 0.36
N LEU A 425 -2.73 7.77 1.50
CA LEU A 425 -2.38 9.18 1.60
C LEU A 425 -0.85 9.32 1.65
N ILE A 426 -0.27 10.12 0.75
CA ILE A 426 1.10 10.61 0.88
C ILE A 426 1.04 11.98 1.52
N SER A 427 1.37 12.05 2.81
CA SER A 427 1.29 13.26 3.61
C SER A 427 2.19 14.38 3.08
N GLU A 428 3.37 14.07 2.55
CA GLU A 428 4.31 15.07 2.02
C GLU A 428 3.82 15.78 0.74
N GLU A 429 3.07 15.08 -0.11
CA GLU A 429 2.57 15.62 -1.38
C GLU A 429 1.11 16.11 -1.29
N ALA A 430 0.47 15.89 -0.13
CA ALA A 430 -0.95 16.12 0.08
C ALA A 430 -1.80 15.56 -1.08
N ALA A 431 -1.56 14.29 -1.40
CA ALA A 431 -2.20 13.57 -2.49
C ALA A 431 -2.44 12.11 -2.09
N GLN A 432 -3.51 11.54 -2.64
CA GLN A 432 -3.83 10.13 -2.53
C GLN A 432 -3.19 9.38 -3.69
N VAL A 433 -2.58 8.23 -3.42
CA VAL A 433 -2.09 7.33 -4.46
C VAL A 433 -3.02 6.14 -4.56
N LEU A 434 -3.61 5.98 -5.74
CA LEU A 434 -4.40 4.83 -6.13
C LEU A 434 -3.50 3.83 -6.86
N TYR A 435 -3.31 2.67 -6.25
CA TYR A 435 -2.68 1.50 -6.86
C TYR A 435 -3.75 0.55 -7.37
N ILE A 436 -3.61 0.10 -8.61
CA ILE A 436 -4.50 -0.86 -9.24
C ILE A 436 -3.66 -2.03 -9.73
N ASP A 437 -3.98 -3.22 -9.23
CA ASP A 437 -3.29 -4.46 -9.55
C ASP A 437 -4.26 -5.42 -10.23
N SER A 438 -3.93 -5.83 -11.45
CA SER A 438 -4.73 -6.75 -12.25
C SER A 438 -3.98 -8.06 -12.47
N GLN A 439 -4.72 -9.17 -12.43
CA GLN A 439 -4.18 -10.48 -12.80
C GLN A 439 -3.72 -10.52 -14.26
N LEU A 440 -4.44 -9.83 -15.14
CA LEU A 440 -4.11 -9.71 -16.57
C LEU A 440 -3.47 -8.36 -16.85
N PRO A 441 -2.60 -8.25 -17.88
CA PRO A 441 -2.07 -6.97 -18.31
C PRO A 441 -3.18 -5.96 -18.61
N ILE A 442 -3.01 -4.71 -18.19
CA ILE A 442 -3.99 -3.63 -18.35
C ILE A 442 -3.72 -2.92 -19.69
N ASP A 443 -4.79 -2.61 -20.43
CA ASP A 443 -4.72 -1.78 -21.64
C ASP A 443 -5.24 -0.36 -21.37
N TYR A 444 -6.44 -0.28 -20.79
CA TYR A 444 -7.10 0.99 -20.44
C TYR A 444 -7.64 0.98 -19.01
N LEU A 445 -7.56 2.14 -18.39
CA LEU A 445 -8.33 2.48 -17.19
C LEU A 445 -9.19 3.70 -17.50
N ILE A 446 -10.45 3.67 -17.07
CA ILE A 446 -11.33 4.84 -17.10
C ILE A 446 -11.66 5.22 -15.66
N LEU A 447 -11.39 6.47 -15.31
CA LEU A 447 -11.73 7.07 -14.03
C LEU A 447 -12.95 7.95 -14.23
N GLN A 448 -14.03 7.67 -13.51
CA GLN A 448 -15.25 8.46 -13.51
C GLN A 448 -15.57 8.88 -12.07
N SER A 449 -15.78 10.16 -11.84
CA SER A 449 -16.25 10.67 -10.56
C SER A 449 -17.18 11.86 -10.71
N GLN A 450 -18.09 12.00 -9.74
CA GLN A 450 -18.93 13.18 -9.55
C GLN A 450 -18.21 14.29 -8.76
N GLN A 451 -17.03 13.99 -8.21
CA GLN A 451 -16.17 14.96 -7.56
C GLN A 451 -15.13 15.52 -8.55
N ASN A 452 -14.77 16.80 -8.38
CA ASN A 452 -13.65 17.36 -9.11
C ASN A 452 -12.33 16.78 -8.58
N LEU A 453 -11.69 15.95 -9.41
CA LEU A 453 -10.40 15.35 -9.09
C LEU A 453 -9.29 15.97 -9.94
N ASP A 454 -8.17 16.27 -9.29
CA ASP A 454 -6.93 16.66 -9.94
C ASP A 454 -6.03 15.43 -10.05
N ILE A 455 -5.92 14.88 -11.26
CA ILE A 455 -5.06 13.73 -11.55
C ILE A 455 -3.67 14.27 -11.86
N MET A 456 -2.71 13.85 -11.04
CA MET A 456 -1.31 14.25 -11.11
C MET A 456 -0.48 13.20 -11.86
N GLU A 457 0.56 13.65 -12.55
CA GLU A 457 1.50 12.75 -13.22
C GLU A 457 2.46 12.12 -12.21
N VAL A 458 2.71 10.82 -12.35
CA VAL A 458 3.67 10.06 -11.56
C VAL A 458 5.04 10.08 -12.26
N LYS A 459 6.14 10.18 -11.51
CA LYS A 459 7.48 10.01 -12.08
C LYS A 459 7.60 8.56 -12.59
N ASP A 460 7.93 8.37 -13.86
CA ASP A 460 7.89 7.07 -14.56
C ASP A 460 6.48 6.53 -14.87
N ASN A 461 5.51 7.43 -15.11
CA ASN A 461 4.16 7.02 -15.48
C ASN A 461 4.15 6.20 -16.78
N VAL A 462 3.65 4.97 -16.69
CA VAL A 462 3.48 4.07 -17.83
C VAL A 462 2.21 4.42 -18.62
N CYS A 463 1.34 5.28 -18.07
CA CYS A 463 0.07 5.64 -18.68
C CYS A 463 0.06 7.06 -19.25
N LYS A 464 -0.50 7.21 -20.44
CA LYS A 464 -0.92 8.52 -20.96
C LYS A 464 -2.31 8.84 -20.43
N ILE A 465 -2.40 9.97 -19.73
CA ILE A 465 -3.63 10.45 -19.12
C ILE A 465 -4.32 11.40 -20.10
N SER A 466 -5.60 11.17 -20.38
CA SER A 466 -6.44 12.02 -21.23
C SER A 466 -7.71 12.38 -20.45
N LYS A 467 -7.85 13.65 -20.05
CA LYS A 467 -9.05 14.15 -19.37
C LYS A 467 -10.11 14.52 -20.42
N ILE A 468 -11.32 14.01 -20.23
CA ILE A 468 -12.46 14.25 -21.11
C ILE A 468 -13.38 15.26 -20.41
N SER A 469 -13.76 16.32 -21.12
CA SER A 469 -14.77 17.25 -20.64
C SER A 469 -16.16 16.66 -20.87
N ASP A 470 -16.90 16.43 -19.79
CA ASP A 470 -18.29 16.00 -19.84
C ASP A 470 -19.14 16.92 -18.95
N LYS A 471 -20.42 17.08 -19.28
CA LYS A 471 -21.37 17.88 -18.48
C LYS A 471 -22.00 17.07 -17.36
N ALA A 472 -22.08 15.74 -17.51
CA ALA A 472 -22.72 14.86 -16.53
C ALA A 472 -21.75 14.36 -15.44
N ASN A 473 -20.45 14.35 -15.73
CA ASN A 473 -19.42 13.91 -14.78
C ASN A 473 -18.44 15.05 -14.50
N ALA A 474 -18.15 15.32 -13.23
CA ALA A 474 -17.16 16.32 -12.82
C ALA A 474 -15.73 15.92 -13.21
N CYS A 475 -15.42 14.62 -13.16
CA CYS A 475 -14.16 14.08 -13.64
C CYS A 475 -14.39 12.83 -14.48
N LEU A 476 -13.95 12.87 -15.74
CA LEU A 476 -13.82 11.71 -16.60
C LEU A 476 -12.41 11.70 -17.19
N ALA A 477 -11.64 10.64 -16.97
CA ALA A 477 -10.30 10.51 -17.50
C ALA A 477 -10.03 9.09 -18.00
N THR A 478 -9.30 8.99 -19.10
CA THR A 478 -8.81 7.72 -19.64
C THR A 478 -7.31 7.66 -19.47
N LEU A 479 -6.82 6.60 -18.83
CA LEU A 479 -5.41 6.28 -18.71
C LEU A 479 -5.14 5.11 -19.64
N LYS A 480 -4.40 5.38 -20.72
CA LYS A 480 -3.97 4.35 -21.67
C LYS A 480 -2.55 3.95 -21.34
N VAL A 481 -2.31 2.66 -21.15
CA VAL A 481 -0.96 2.13 -20.95
C VAL A 481 -0.15 2.30 -22.26
N GLN A 482 1.01 2.94 -22.18
CA GLN A 482 1.91 3.18 -23.31
C GLN A 482 3.26 2.48 -23.11
N GLY A 483 3.87 2.01 -24.19
CA GLY A 483 5.24 1.49 -24.21
C GLY A 483 5.40 0.06 -24.72
N ASP A 484 6.65 -0.35 -24.92
CA ASP A 484 7.07 -1.67 -25.41
C ASP A 484 6.88 -2.79 -24.37
N SER A 485 6.65 -2.45 -23.10
CA SER A 485 6.31 -3.41 -22.04
C SER A 485 4.86 -3.85 -22.20
N THR A 486 4.63 -4.89 -22.98
CA THR A 486 3.30 -5.40 -23.28
C THR A 486 2.54 -5.95 -22.07
N ASN A 487 3.21 -6.13 -20.92
CA ASN A 487 2.71 -6.85 -19.74
C ASN A 487 2.68 -5.98 -18.46
N VAL A 488 2.03 -4.81 -18.51
CA VAL A 488 1.83 -3.95 -17.33
C VAL A 488 0.62 -4.47 -16.57
N THR A 489 0.83 -5.06 -15.40
CA THR A 489 -0.23 -5.61 -14.53
C THR A 489 -0.62 -4.64 -13.41
N ARG A 490 0.16 -3.57 -13.23
CA ARG A 490 -0.02 -2.59 -12.18
C ARG A 490 0.00 -1.17 -12.73
N VAL A 491 -0.93 -0.34 -12.28
CA VAL A 491 -0.95 1.11 -12.56
C VAL A 491 -1.01 1.90 -11.27
N GLU A 492 -0.23 2.98 -11.21
CA GLU A 492 -0.25 3.97 -10.14
C GLU A 492 -0.86 5.27 -10.66
N CYS A 493 -1.77 5.86 -9.89
CA CYS A 493 -2.39 7.14 -10.20
C CYS A 493 -2.40 8.03 -8.95
N LYS A 494 -1.80 9.23 -9.06
CA LYS A 494 -1.86 10.25 -8.01
C LYS A 494 -3.10 11.12 -8.20
N ILE A 495 -3.91 11.21 -7.17
CA ILE A 495 -5.18 11.91 -7.17
C ILE A 495 -5.20 12.90 -6.01
N ARG A 496 -5.45 14.17 -6.31
CA ARG A 496 -5.75 15.19 -5.30
C ARG A 496 -7.23 15.54 -5.34
N THR A 497 -7.85 15.51 -4.17
CA THR A 497 -9.27 15.80 -3.96
C THR A 497 -9.47 17.26 -3.54
N SER A 498 -10.60 17.84 -3.93
CA SER A 498 -11.14 19.03 -3.26
C SER A 498 -11.92 18.60 -2.01
N GLU A 499 -11.55 19.12 -0.84
CA GLU A 499 -12.24 18.80 0.41
C GLU A 499 -13.70 19.28 0.41
N GLY A 500 -14.55 18.59 1.18
CA GLY A 500 -15.98 18.95 1.36
C GLY A 500 -16.96 18.29 0.39
N GLN A 501 -16.46 17.70 -0.69
CA GLN A 501 -17.28 16.89 -1.61
C GLN A 501 -17.19 15.41 -1.23
N GLN A 502 -18.34 14.77 -1.02
CA GLN A 502 -18.43 13.31 -0.92
C GLN A 502 -18.68 12.73 -2.31
N GLY A 503 -18.11 11.58 -2.61
CA GLY A 503 -18.43 10.85 -3.82
C GLY A 503 -17.64 9.55 -3.95
N ASN A 504 -18.00 8.78 -4.96
CA ASN A 504 -17.27 7.57 -5.30
C ASN A 504 -16.47 7.81 -6.58
N LEU A 505 -15.30 7.20 -6.66
CA LEU A 505 -14.48 7.12 -7.85
C LEU A 505 -14.70 5.73 -8.46
N MET A 506 -15.37 5.70 -9.61
CA MET A 506 -15.56 4.49 -10.39
C MET A 506 -14.34 4.29 -11.29
N VAL A 507 -13.73 3.12 -11.19
CA VAL A 507 -12.54 2.74 -11.96
C VAL A 507 -12.85 1.52 -12.80
N TYR A 508 -12.87 1.74 -14.11
CA TYR A 508 -13.12 0.71 -15.11
C TYR A 508 -11.78 0.18 -15.59
N VAL A 509 -11.51 -1.09 -15.33
CA VAL A 509 -10.25 -1.76 -15.70
C VAL A 509 -10.53 -2.62 -16.92
N MET A 510 -9.75 -2.44 -17.97
CA MET A 510 -9.84 -3.23 -19.19
C MET A 510 -8.53 -3.98 -19.42
N PRO A 511 -8.56 -5.32 -19.53
CA PRO A 511 -7.37 -6.12 -19.75
C PRO A 511 -6.96 -6.04 -21.22
N LYS A 512 -5.70 -6.36 -21.49
CA LYS A 512 -5.13 -6.45 -22.82
C LYS A 512 -5.30 -7.87 -23.36
N GLY A 513 -6.11 -8.00 -24.41
CA GLY A 513 -6.27 -9.24 -25.17
C GLY A 513 -7.64 -9.92 -25.02
N GLY A 514 -8.23 -10.24 -26.18
CA GLY A 514 -9.28 -11.26 -26.37
C GLY A 514 -10.69 -10.87 -25.97
N VAL A 515 -10.93 -10.62 -24.68
CA VAL A 515 -12.30 -10.48 -24.17
C VAL A 515 -12.55 -9.03 -23.77
N ASN A 516 -13.54 -8.39 -24.38
CA ASN A 516 -13.98 -7.03 -24.06
C ASN A 516 -14.75 -6.99 -22.71
N THR A 517 -14.18 -7.57 -21.66
CA THR A 517 -14.73 -7.52 -20.30
C THR A 517 -14.09 -6.37 -19.52
N CYS A 518 -14.92 -5.70 -18.74
CA CYS A 518 -14.50 -4.63 -17.86
C CYS A 518 -14.80 -5.04 -16.43
N GLN A 519 -13.80 -4.94 -15.54
CA GLN A 519 -14.02 -4.98 -14.10
C GLN A 519 -14.22 -3.56 -13.62
N VAL A 520 -15.22 -3.33 -12.78
CA VAL A 520 -15.53 -2.01 -12.24
C VAL A 520 -15.25 -2.03 -10.76
N ILE A 521 -14.42 -1.10 -10.32
CA ILE A 521 -14.05 -0.89 -8.93
C ILE A 521 -14.68 0.40 -8.45
N GLU A 522 -15.35 0.35 -7.31
CA GLU A 522 -15.88 1.52 -6.63
C GLU A 522 -14.95 1.88 -5.46
N VAL A 523 -14.35 3.06 -5.53
CA VAL A 523 -13.47 3.59 -4.48
C VAL A 523 -14.19 4.72 -3.76
N GLU A 524 -14.46 4.55 -2.48
CA GLU A 524 -15.11 5.57 -1.66
C GLU A 524 -14.15 6.73 -1.36
N MET A 525 -14.59 7.96 -1.62
CA MET A 525 -13.83 9.18 -1.33
C MET A 525 -14.50 9.95 -0.19
N LYS A 526 -13.82 10.01 0.96
CA LYS A 526 -14.31 10.76 2.11
C LYS A 526 -14.15 12.27 1.89
N PRO A 527 -15.06 13.10 2.46
CA PRO A 527 -15.01 14.56 2.35
C PRO A 527 -13.68 15.18 2.81
N LEU A 528 -13.03 14.63 3.83
CA LEU A 528 -11.79 15.14 4.42
C LEU A 528 -10.63 14.17 4.22
N ASN A 529 -10.44 13.71 2.98
CA ASN A 529 -9.43 12.72 2.60
C ASN A 529 -7.96 13.17 2.75
N LEU A 530 -7.67 14.47 2.94
CA LEU A 530 -6.30 14.98 3.07
C LEU A 530 -5.87 15.17 4.53
N HIS A 531 -6.55 14.51 5.46
CA HIS A 531 -6.24 14.55 6.88
C HIS A 531 -5.57 13.25 7.32
N GLU A 532 -4.49 13.37 8.08
CA GLU A 532 -3.82 12.23 8.72
C GLU A 532 -4.16 12.23 10.21
N ARG A 533 -4.44 11.05 10.77
CA ARG A 533 -4.59 10.91 12.22
C ARG A 533 -3.27 11.29 12.93
N VAL A 534 -3.35 11.82 14.13
CA VAL A 534 -2.19 12.10 14.99
C VAL A 534 -2.56 11.63 16.39
N ASP A 535 -1.57 11.28 17.22
CA ASP A 535 -1.87 10.78 18.56
C ASP A 535 -2.22 11.93 19.49
N GLN A 536 -1.32 12.91 19.61
CA GLN A 536 -1.50 14.08 20.45
C GLN A 536 -0.89 15.32 19.79
N PHE A 537 -1.45 16.47 20.11
CA PHE A 537 -0.86 17.76 19.77
C PHE A 537 -0.10 18.33 20.95
N ASP A 538 0.90 19.14 20.65
CA ASP A 538 1.60 19.94 21.65
C ASP A 538 0.62 20.92 22.30
N LYS A 539 0.60 20.97 23.64
CA LYS A 539 -0.32 21.81 24.41
C LYS A 539 -0.02 23.29 24.20
N ASP A 540 1.27 23.64 24.16
CA ASP A 540 1.71 25.02 23.97
C ASP A 540 1.28 25.55 22.60
N LEU A 541 1.28 24.67 21.59
CA LEU A 541 0.76 24.96 20.27
C LEU A 541 -0.75 25.21 20.34
N LEU A 542 -1.53 24.31 20.96
CA LEU A 542 -2.99 24.43 21.03
C LEU A 542 -3.45 25.73 21.71
N GLU A 543 -2.76 26.17 22.76
CA GLU A 543 -3.11 27.41 23.49
C GLU A 543 -2.92 28.68 22.64
N GLN A 544 -2.04 28.65 21.65
CA GLN A 544 -1.79 29.79 20.76
C GLN A 544 -2.73 29.82 19.55
N LEU A 545 -3.48 28.75 19.30
CA LEU A 545 -4.30 28.61 18.10
C LEU A 545 -5.72 29.18 18.29
N PRO A 546 -6.27 29.90 17.29
CA PRO A 546 -7.67 30.29 17.29
C PRO A 546 -8.55 29.07 16.96
N LEU A 547 -8.86 28.29 17.98
CA LEU A 547 -9.66 27.07 17.88
C LEU A 547 -11.15 27.40 17.93
N SER A 548 -11.87 27.12 16.84
CA SER A 548 -13.33 27.17 16.79
C SER A 548 -13.91 25.80 17.18
N ARG A 549 -15.07 25.79 17.85
CA ARG A 549 -15.71 24.59 18.39
C ARG A 549 -17.13 24.43 17.86
N LEU A 550 -17.47 23.20 17.47
CA LEU A 550 -18.81 22.75 17.11
C LEU A 550 -19.23 21.66 18.10
N SER A 551 -20.36 21.84 18.78
CA SER A 551 -20.96 20.85 19.67
C SER A 551 -22.28 20.38 19.09
N LEU A 552 -22.40 19.06 18.90
CA LEU A 552 -23.59 18.37 18.41
C LEU A 552 -24.12 17.49 19.55
N LYS A 553 -25.31 17.80 20.06
CA LYS A 553 -25.96 17.05 21.14
C LYS A 553 -27.24 16.39 20.64
N GLY A 554 -27.50 15.16 21.04
CA GLY A 554 -28.69 14.45 20.60
C GLY A 554 -28.79 13.03 21.13
N LYS A 555 -29.80 12.29 20.65
CA LYS A 555 -30.02 10.90 21.04
C LYS A 555 -29.33 9.95 20.06
N PHE A 556 -28.01 9.79 20.20
CA PHE A 556 -27.20 8.87 19.43
C PHE A 556 -26.15 8.19 20.33
N SER A 557 -25.77 6.96 19.98
CA SER A 557 -24.71 6.22 20.70
C SER A 557 -23.31 6.71 20.29
N MET A 558 -22.29 6.35 21.07
CA MET A 558 -20.91 6.67 20.68
C MET A 558 -20.51 5.99 19.35
N ASP A 559 -20.95 4.75 19.10
CA ASP A 559 -20.69 4.07 17.82
C ASP A 559 -21.36 4.76 16.63
N ASP A 560 -22.57 5.30 16.78
CA ASP A 560 -23.22 6.10 15.73
C ASP A 560 -22.39 7.36 15.42
N GLY A 561 -21.94 8.07 16.46
CA GLY A 561 -21.09 9.24 16.31
C GLY A 561 -19.73 8.92 15.68
N LEU A 562 -19.11 7.80 16.08
CA LEU A 562 -17.84 7.32 15.53
C LEU A 562 -17.99 6.94 14.05
N ASN A 563 -19.08 6.28 13.66
CA ASN A 563 -19.40 5.96 12.27
C ASN A 563 -19.61 7.24 11.43
N TRP A 564 -20.32 8.25 11.96
CA TRP A 564 -20.48 9.53 11.25
C TRP A 564 -19.13 10.20 10.96
N ILE A 565 -18.23 10.20 11.95
CA ILE A 565 -16.86 10.71 11.79
C ILE A 565 -16.06 9.82 10.83
N GLY A 566 -16.24 8.51 10.89
CA GLY A 566 -15.64 7.53 9.97
C GLY A 566 -16.03 7.75 8.51
N ASN A 567 -17.23 8.26 8.23
CA ASN A 567 -17.65 8.64 6.87
C ASN A 567 -17.05 9.99 6.41
N CYS A 568 -16.55 10.80 7.35
CA CYS A 568 -15.93 12.10 7.05
C CYS A 568 -14.41 12.04 6.91
N LEU A 569 -13.75 11.29 7.81
CA LEU A 569 -12.29 11.27 8.01
C LEU A 569 -11.69 9.86 7.79
N PRO A 570 -10.45 9.76 7.29
CA PRO A 570 -9.74 8.48 7.14
C PRO A 570 -9.26 7.93 8.50
N ASP A 571 -8.91 6.63 8.54
CA ASP A 571 -8.26 5.98 9.70
C ASP A 571 -8.96 6.16 11.08
N VAL A 572 -10.29 6.25 11.06
CA VAL A 572 -11.16 6.26 12.25
C VAL A 572 -11.46 4.82 12.68
N PRO A 573 -11.33 4.48 13.98
CA PRO A 573 -11.71 3.16 14.50
C PRO A 573 -13.18 2.84 14.20
N THR A 574 -13.51 1.55 14.02
CA THR A 574 -14.88 1.11 13.70
C THR A 574 -15.76 0.93 14.93
N HIS A 575 -15.15 0.68 16.09
CA HIS A 575 -15.85 0.41 17.34
C HIS A 575 -15.28 1.23 18.49
N VAL A 576 -16.16 1.62 19.40
CA VAL A 576 -15.78 2.26 20.66
C VAL A 576 -15.23 1.21 21.62
N GLN A 577 -14.08 1.51 22.24
CA GLN A 577 -13.41 0.57 23.15
C GLN A 577 -13.97 0.62 24.58
N ASP A 578 -14.26 1.83 25.07
CA ASP A 578 -14.73 2.08 26.43
C ASP A 578 -15.77 3.19 26.41
N GLU A 579 -17.06 2.82 26.52
CA GLU A 579 -18.17 3.78 26.54
C GLU A 579 -18.15 4.68 27.78
N SER A 580 -17.41 4.31 28.83
CA SER A 580 -17.35 5.10 30.08
C SER A 580 -16.45 6.33 29.98
N LYS A 581 -15.56 6.37 28.97
CA LYS A 581 -14.58 7.45 28.78
C LYS A 581 -14.83 8.23 27.49
N PRO A 582 -14.52 9.54 27.46
CA PRO A 582 -14.54 10.29 26.22
C PRO A 582 -13.48 9.75 25.25
N GLN A 583 -13.88 9.48 24.01
CA GLN A 583 -12.95 9.09 22.95
C GLN A 583 -12.47 10.35 22.22
N VAL A 584 -11.15 10.56 22.19
CA VAL A 584 -10.53 11.71 21.52
C VAL A 584 -9.75 11.23 20.30
N LEU A 585 -10.02 11.83 19.14
CA LEU A 585 -9.30 11.58 17.90
C LEU A 585 -8.71 12.90 17.37
N ASN A 586 -7.42 12.90 17.08
CA ASN A 586 -6.69 14.06 16.61
C ASN A 586 -6.31 13.87 15.13
N PHE A 587 -6.46 14.89 14.29
CA PHE A 587 -6.11 14.86 12.88
C PHE A 587 -5.40 16.14 12.43
N LYS A 588 -4.45 16.02 11.52
CA LYS A 588 -3.73 17.12 10.90
C LYS A 588 -3.96 17.13 9.39
N SER A 589 -4.26 18.29 8.82
CA SER A 589 -4.34 18.47 7.37
C SER A 589 -2.94 18.38 6.76
N CYS A 590 -2.77 17.49 5.78
CA CYS A 590 -1.49 17.33 5.06
C CYS A 590 -1.24 18.49 4.09
N PHE A 591 -2.28 19.22 3.66
CA PHE A 591 -2.13 20.34 2.72
C PHE A 591 -1.82 21.67 3.42
N VAL A 592 -2.68 22.10 4.36
CA VAL A 592 -2.55 23.42 5.02
C VAL A 592 -1.81 23.32 6.36
N GLY A 593 -1.84 22.15 7.01
CA GLY A 593 -1.27 21.97 8.36
C GLY A 593 -2.23 22.32 9.51
N THR A 594 -3.52 22.52 9.23
CA THR A 594 -4.57 22.79 10.23
C THR A 594 -4.89 21.56 11.06
N LEU A 595 -5.47 21.75 12.25
CA LEU A 595 -5.73 20.70 13.22
C LEU A 595 -7.23 20.43 13.38
N ILE A 596 -7.57 19.19 13.69
CA ILE A 596 -8.92 18.75 14.06
C ILE A 596 -8.81 17.92 15.33
N ILE A 597 -9.63 18.23 16.32
CA ILE A 597 -9.81 17.45 17.53
C ILE A 597 -11.27 17.05 17.59
N VAL A 598 -11.54 15.74 17.61
CA VAL A 598 -12.87 15.17 17.75
C VAL A 598 -12.98 14.52 19.12
N GLU A 599 -13.92 14.97 19.94
CA GLU A 599 -14.24 14.38 21.24
C GLU A 599 -15.65 13.78 21.20
N LEU A 600 -15.75 12.48 21.44
CA LEU A 600 -16.98 11.71 21.46
C LEU A 600 -17.35 11.30 22.89
N ARG A 601 -18.60 11.56 23.25
CA ARG A 601 -19.27 11.05 24.47
C ARG A 601 -20.66 10.55 24.10
N ASN A 602 -21.28 9.77 24.98
CA ASN A 602 -22.65 9.33 24.74
C ASN A 602 -23.60 10.52 24.57
N GLY A 603 -24.29 10.59 23.43
CA GLY A 603 -25.18 11.70 23.06
C GLY A 603 -24.53 13.06 22.78
N MET A 604 -23.19 13.15 22.72
CA MET A 604 -22.48 14.40 22.46
C MET A 604 -21.23 14.18 21.59
N LEU A 605 -21.13 14.95 20.52
CA LEU A 605 -19.98 14.99 19.62
C LEU A 605 -19.47 16.43 19.55
N GLN A 606 -18.19 16.63 19.89
CA GLN A 606 -17.54 17.92 19.84
C GLN A 606 -16.39 17.90 18.84
N VAL A 607 -16.39 18.85 17.90
CA VAL A 607 -15.34 19.02 16.90
C VAL A 607 -14.70 20.38 17.13
N THR A 608 -13.39 20.40 17.31
CA THR A 608 -12.60 21.62 17.52
C THR A 608 -11.55 21.72 16.41
N SER A 609 -11.45 22.86 15.73
CA SER A 609 -10.50 23.06 14.64
C SER A 609 -10.11 24.54 14.47
N ASP A 610 -8.90 24.79 13.96
CA ASP A 610 -8.48 26.12 13.52
C ASP A 610 -8.90 26.44 12.06
N ASN A 611 -9.66 25.54 11.41
CA ASN A 611 -10.20 25.72 10.06
C ASN A 611 -11.73 25.66 10.03
N LEU A 612 -12.36 26.77 9.60
CA LEU A 612 -13.81 26.91 9.55
C LEU A 612 -14.46 26.06 8.44
N SER A 613 -13.75 25.79 7.35
CA SER A 613 -14.24 24.91 6.28
C SER A 613 -14.45 23.50 6.80
N VAL A 614 -13.49 22.96 7.56
CA VAL A 614 -13.59 21.62 8.15
C VAL A 614 -14.82 21.51 9.06
N ILE A 615 -15.04 22.50 9.93
CA ILE A 615 -16.19 22.52 10.84
C ILE A 615 -17.50 22.53 10.05
N THR A 616 -17.56 23.34 8.99
CA THR A 616 -18.75 23.44 8.13
C THR A 616 -19.02 22.14 7.37
N ILE A 617 -17.99 21.53 6.80
CA ILE A 617 -18.06 20.24 6.10
C ILE A 617 -18.59 19.16 7.05
N ILE A 618 -18.00 19.00 8.24
CA ILE A 618 -18.44 17.99 9.21
C ILE A 618 -19.87 18.26 9.67
N LYS A 619 -20.22 19.52 9.98
CA LYS A 619 -21.58 19.90 10.36
C LYS A 619 -22.60 19.50 9.29
N ASP A 620 -22.33 19.81 8.02
CA ASP A 620 -23.24 19.53 6.92
C ASP A 620 -23.43 18.02 6.72
N GLN A 621 -22.33 17.27 6.70
CA GLN A 621 -22.34 15.81 6.52
C GLN A 621 -23.11 15.11 7.63
N ILE A 622 -22.83 15.45 8.89
CA ILE A 622 -23.52 14.86 10.04
C ILE A 622 -24.99 15.26 10.05
N SER A 623 -25.32 16.51 9.69
CA SER A 623 -26.71 16.96 9.61
C SER A 623 -27.49 16.18 8.54
N GLN A 624 -26.88 15.92 7.37
CA GLN A 624 -27.49 15.10 6.31
C GLN A 624 -27.74 13.66 6.76
N ILE A 625 -26.75 13.01 7.38
CA ILE A 625 -26.87 11.64 7.88
C ILE A 625 -27.93 11.56 8.99
N SER A 626 -27.93 12.53 9.91
CA SER A 626 -28.87 12.57 11.03
C SER A 626 -30.30 12.80 10.55
N ASN A 627 -30.51 13.69 9.58
CA ASN A 627 -31.82 13.89 8.94
C ASN A 627 -32.30 12.62 8.23
N ALA A 628 -31.42 11.91 7.53
CA ALA A 628 -31.75 10.63 6.90
C ALA A 628 -32.14 9.55 7.93
N LYS A 629 -31.45 9.50 9.07
CA LYS A 629 -31.76 8.60 10.21
C LYS A 629 -32.89 9.12 11.11
N LYS A 630 -33.44 10.31 10.86
CA LYS A 630 -34.45 11.00 11.70
C LYS A 630 -34.01 11.25 13.15
N ILE A 631 -32.72 11.53 13.36
CA ILE A 631 -32.16 11.88 14.67
C ILE A 631 -32.17 13.41 14.79
N THR A 632 -32.80 13.94 15.83
CA THR A 632 -32.79 15.37 16.15
C THR A 632 -31.50 15.76 16.85
N LEU A 633 -30.75 16.70 16.25
CA LEU A 633 -29.51 17.24 16.82
C LEU A 633 -29.68 18.70 17.21
N GLU A 634 -29.21 19.04 18.41
CA GLU A 634 -28.93 20.41 18.84
C GLU A 634 -27.51 20.76 18.40
N VAL A 635 -27.36 21.84 17.63
CA VAL A 635 -26.09 22.29 17.08
C VAL A 635 -25.71 23.62 17.70
N ASP A 636 -24.58 23.63 18.41
CA ASP A 636 -23.98 24.83 19.01
C ASP A 636 -22.60 25.07 18.39
N ALA A 637 -22.27 26.32 18.05
CA ALA A 637 -21.02 26.65 17.37
C ALA A 637 -20.40 27.91 17.99
N ASP A 638 -19.20 27.75 18.54
CA ASP A 638 -18.37 28.82 19.07
C ASP A 638 -17.23 29.11 18.09
N ILE A 639 -17.30 30.24 17.41
CA ILE A 639 -16.48 30.55 16.23
C ILE A 639 -15.49 31.66 16.59
N MET A 640 -14.21 31.38 16.40
CA MET A 640 -13.14 32.36 16.58
C MET A 640 -12.90 33.11 15.27
N ASP A 641 -13.08 34.43 15.27
CA ASP A 641 -12.89 35.26 14.08
C ASP A 641 -11.45 35.25 13.55
N ALA A 642 -10.45 34.96 14.38
CA ALA A 642 -9.07 34.85 13.95
C ALA A 642 -8.75 33.57 13.15
N SER A 643 -9.64 32.56 13.13
CA SER A 643 -9.37 31.27 12.46
C SER A 643 -9.20 31.42 10.94
N TRP A 644 -10.06 32.20 10.26
CA TRP A 644 -9.91 32.39 8.81
C TRP A 644 -8.66 33.22 8.44
N GLN A 645 -8.26 34.17 9.29
CA GLN A 645 -7.04 34.96 9.10
C GLN A 645 -5.79 34.07 9.16
N ARG A 646 -5.75 33.14 10.13
CA ARG A 646 -4.67 32.16 10.24
C ARG A 646 -4.60 31.26 9.00
N ASN A 647 -5.72 30.75 8.50
CA ASN A 647 -5.72 29.93 7.29
C ASN A 647 -5.16 30.68 6.08
N LEU A 648 -5.55 31.95 5.88
CA LEU A 648 -4.97 32.78 4.82
C LEU A 648 -3.47 33.02 5.03
N ALA A 649 -3.02 33.21 6.26
CA ALA A 649 -1.61 33.37 6.59
C ALA A 649 -0.78 32.10 6.31
N LEU A 650 -1.36 30.91 6.48
CA LEU A 650 -0.72 29.63 6.13
C LEU A 650 -0.63 29.42 4.61
N LEU A 651 -1.68 29.81 3.87
CA LEU A 651 -1.70 29.70 2.40
C LEU A 651 -0.80 30.75 1.71
N HIS A 652 -0.56 31.90 2.34
CA HIS A 652 0.16 33.01 1.73
C HIS A 652 1.60 32.66 1.27
N PRO A 653 2.47 32.05 2.10
CA PRO A 653 3.79 31.61 1.68
C PRO A 653 3.74 30.63 0.50
N MET A 654 2.77 29.71 0.48
CA MET A 654 2.62 28.72 -0.60
C MET A 654 2.30 29.40 -1.93
N ILE A 655 1.45 30.44 -1.91
CA ILE A 655 1.10 31.24 -3.08
C ILE A 655 2.30 32.07 -3.54
N GLN A 656 3.01 32.72 -2.61
CA GLN A 656 4.22 33.50 -2.92
C GLN A 656 5.30 32.65 -3.58
N GLU A 657 5.52 31.42 -3.10
CA GLU A 657 6.44 30.47 -3.72
C GLU A 657 6.10 30.23 -5.19
N GLN A 658 4.81 30.04 -5.51
CA GLN A 658 4.38 29.86 -6.91
C GLN A 658 4.68 31.09 -7.76
N TYR A 659 4.46 32.32 -7.26
CA TYR A 659 4.83 33.53 -8.01
C TYR A 659 6.35 33.68 -8.17
N SER A 660 7.13 33.31 -7.14
CA SER A 660 8.59 33.28 -7.22
C SER A 660 9.08 32.31 -8.30
N ILE A 661 8.48 31.12 -8.42
CA ILE A 661 8.80 30.15 -9.49
C ILE A 661 8.57 30.77 -10.87
N ALA A 662 7.48 31.51 -11.08
CA ALA A 662 7.23 32.18 -12.35
C ALA A 662 8.27 33.26 -12.67
N GLN A 663 8.65 34.08 -11.67
CA GLN A 663 9.69 35.09 -11.84
C GLN A 663 11.05 34.44 -12.16
N LYS A 664 11.43 33.39 -11.41
CA LYS A 664 12.66 32.62 -11.67
C LYS A 664 12.65 32.04 -13.08
N ASN A 665 11.53 31.48 -13.54
CA ASN A 665 11.41 30.90 -14.88
C ASN A 665 11.59 31.94 -15.99
N GLN A 666 11.07 33.17 -15.82
CA GLN A 666 11.27 34.26 -16.78
C GLN A 666 12.75 34.65 -16.96
N LEU A 667 13.56 34.47 -15.91
CA LEU A 667 14.99 34.81 -15.95
C LEU A 667 15.87 33.71 -16.57
N ILE A 668 15.39 32.46 -16.65
CA ILE A 668 16.21 31.31 -17.06
C ILE A 668 16.80 31.49 -18.47
N ASP A 669 16.00 31.95 -19.42
CA ASP A 669 16.43 32.03 -20.82
C ASP A 669 17.53 33.09 -20.98
N GLY A 670 17.33 34.27 -20.38
CA GLY A 670 18.34 35.34 -20.38
C GLY A 670 19.62 34.94 -19.62
N LEU A 671 19.50 34.25 -18.48
CA LEU A 671 20.67 33.75 -17.75
C LEU A 671 21.43 32.67 -18.52
N LYS A 672 20.72 31.76 -19.23
CA LYS A 672 21.35 30.73 -20.07
C LYS A 672 22.09 31.37 -21.24
N GLU A 673 21.50 32.37 -21.89
CA GLU A 673 22.15 33.14 -22.96
C GLU A 673 23.42 33.85 -22.46
N LEU A 674 23.35 34.52 -21.30
CA LEU A 674 24.52 35.16 -20.69
C LEU A 674 25.63 34.14 -20.34
N SER A 675 25.26 32.98 -19.81
CA SER A 675 26.24 31.92 -19.50
C SER A 675 26.88 31.28 -20.73
N LEU A 676 26.26 31.39 -21.91
CA LEU A 676 26.81 30.88 -23.17
C LEU A 676 27.76 31.90 -23.83
N GLN A 677 27.64 33.19 -23.49
CA GLN A 677 28.45 34.27 -24.05
C GLN A 677 29.75 34.49 -23.28
N GLU A 678 29.80 34.13 -22.00
CA GLU A 678 30.98 34.30 -21.15
C GLU A 678 31.63 32.96 -20.77
N GLU A 679 32.95 32.96 -20.57
CA GLU A 679 33.71 31.75 -20.21
C GLU A 679 33.47 31.28 -18.76
N ASP A 680 32.97 32.16 -17.88
CA ASP A 680 32.74 31.89 -16.46
C ASP A 680 31.48 32.61 -15.95
N VAL A 681 30.79 32.02 -14.97
CA VAL A 681 29.57 32.55 -14.33
C VAL A 681 29.86 33.35 -13.06
N ASN A 682 31.13 33.62 -12.75
CA ASN A 682 31.54 34.34 -11.54
C ASN A 682 31.03 35.79 -11.46
N PHE A 683 30.63 36.40 -12.57
CA PHE A 683 30.00 37.72 -12.59
C PHE A 683 28.54 37.72 -12.08
N MET A 684 27.89 36.55 -12.01
CA MET A 684 26.52 36.40 -11.53
C MET A 684 26.45 36.32 -10.00
N SER A 685 25.36 36.82 -9.41
CA SER A 685 25.05 36.58 -8.00
C SER A 685 24.78 35.11 -7.72
N ASP A 686 24.95 34.68 -6.47
CA ASP A 686 24.71 33.29 -6.08
C ASP A 686 23.26 32.85 -6.32
N ASP A 687 22.29 33.76 -6.20
CA ASP A 687 20.87 33.52 -6.53
C ASP A 687 20.67 33.16 -8.01
N TYR A 688 21.32 33.88 -8.93
CA TYR A 688 21.23 33.60 -10.36
C TYR A 688 21.98 32.32 -10.75
N LYS A 689 23.11 32.03 -10.09
CA LYS A 689 23.80 30.75 -10.22
C LYS A 689 22.92 29.59 -9.75
N GLU A 690 22.17 29.77 -8.66
CA GLU A 690 21.23 28.77 -8.18
C GLU A 690 20.07 28.53 -9.16
N ILE A 691 19.51 29.61 -9.73
CA ILE A 691 18.47 29.51 -10.77
C ILE A 691 18.99 28.76 -11.99
N LEU A 692 20.22 29.03 -12.45
CA LEU A 692 20.84 28.30 -13.55
C LEU A 692 21.05 26.82 -13.23
N ARG A 693 21.58 26.51 -12.03
CA ARG A 693 21.79 25.13 -11.57
C ARG A 693 20.47 24.35 -11.49
N ASN A 694 19.38 25.00 -11.10
CA ASN A 694 18.06 24.38 -10.93
C ASN A 694 17.09 24.65 -12.09
N ALA A 695 17.57 25.15 -13.23
CA ALA A 695 16.72 25.64 -14.32
C ALA A 695 15.69 24.60 -14.80
N ASP A 696 16.09 23.35 -14.95
CA ASP A 696 15.19 22.29 -15.45
C ASP A 696 14.10 21.94 -14.43
N LYS A 697 14.42 21.97 -13.13
CA LYS A 697 13.45 21.77 -12.05
C LYS A 697 12.44 22.93 -12.00
N ILE A 698 12.92 24.18 -12.12
CA ILE A 698 12.09 25.38 -12.10
C ILE A 698 11.12 25.37 -13.30
N ARG A 699 11.61 25.03 -14.50
CA ARG A 699 10.75 24.87 -15.70
C ARG A 699 9.67 23.81 -15.49
N ALA A 700 10.03 22.64 -14.94
CA ALA A 700 9.07 21.59 -14.64
C ALA A 700 8.01 22.02 -13.62
N GLN A 701 8.42 22.74 -12.56
CA GLN A 701 7.49 23.29 -11.58
C GLN A 701 6.58 24.38 -12.17
N PHE A 702 7.11 25.24 -13.05
CA PHE A 702 6.35 26.28 -13.72
C PHE A 702 5.23 25.71 -14.60
N LEU A 703 5.45 24.58 -15.28
CA LEU A 703 4.39 23.90 -16.04
C LEU A 703 3.20 23.47 -15.15
N LEU A 704 3.46 23.13 -13.89
CA LEU A 704 2.44 22.71 -12.91
C LEU A 704 1.81 23.89 -12.15
N GLN A 705 2.46 25.06 -12.17
CA GLN A 705 2.11 26.23 -11.37
C GLN A 705 0.66 26.71 -11.58
N PRO A 706 0.11 26.83 -12.82
CA PRO A 706 -1.27 27.30 -13.01
C PRO A 706 -2.31 26.38 -12.36
N ARG A 707 -2.07 25.06 -12.39
CA ARG A 707 -2.95 24.07 -11.75
C ARG A 707 -2.92 24.21 -10.23
N LYS A 708 -1.72 24.36 -9.64
CA LYS A 708 -1.55 24.58 -8.19
C LYS A 708 -2.22 25.87 -7.71
N LEU A 709 -2.06 26.97 -8.44
CA LEU A 709 -2.71 28.25 -8.11
C LEU A 709 -4.23 28.13 -8.16
N THR A 710 -4.77 27.50 -9.21
CA THR A 710 -6.22 27.27 -9.35
C THR A 710 -6.78 26.45 -8.17
N TYR A 711 -6.04 25.43 -7.72
CA TYR A 711 -6.42 24.64 -6.55
C TYR A 711 -6.43 25.48 -5.26
N MET A 712 -5.38 26.27 -5.00
CA MET A 712 -5.33 27.15 -3.82
C MET A 712 -6.42 28.23 -3.84
N TRP A 713 -6.73 28.78 -5.00
CA TRP A 713 -7.85 29.73 -5.16
C TRP A 713 -9.19 29.07 -4.86
N GLY A 714 -9.37 27.80 -5.22
CA GLY A 714 -10.52 26.99 -4.83
C GLY A 714 -10.67 26.93 -3.31
N ILE A 715 -9.58 26.57 -2.60
CA ILE A 715 -9.57 26.51 -1.13
C ILE A 715 -9.94 27.85 -0.50
N ILE A 716 -9.41 28.97 -1.00
CA ILE A 716 -9.75 30.31 -0.46
C ILE A 716 -11.22 30.65 -0.73
N ALA A 717 -11.74 30.31 -1.91
CA ALA A 717 -13.14 30.53 -2.24
C ALA A 717 -14.07 29.70 -1.35
N ASP A 718 -13.74 28.44 -1.10
CA ASP A 718 -14.48 27.55 -0.21
C ASP A 718 -14.42 28.05 1.23
N LEU A 719 -13.23 28.43 1.73
CA LEU A 719 -13.06 29.05 3.06
C LEU A 719 -13.96 30.28 3.24
N TYR A 720 -14.04 31.13 2.23
CA TYR A 720 -14.90 32.31 2.28
C TYR A 720 -16.39 31.93 2.31
N MET A 721 -16.80 30.96 1.49
CA MET A 721 -18.18 30.47 1.45
C MET A 721 -18.59 29.78 2.75
N ASP A 722 -17.71 28.97 3.33
CA ASP A 722 -17.95 28.24 4.58
C ASP A 722 -17.98 29.19 5.78
N THR A 723 -17.07 30.18 5.81
CA THR A 723 -17.08 31.23 6.83
C THR A 723 -18.39 32.03 6.79
N ALA A 724 -18.93 32.29 5.59
CA ALA A 724 -20.23 32.93 5.45
C ALA A 724 -21.36 32.05 5.97
N LYS A 725 -21.36 30.78 5.58
CA LYS A 725 -22.39 29.81 5.92
C LYS A 725 -22.46 29.59 7.42
N ILE A 726 -21.31 29.45 8.10
CA ILE A 726 -21.26 29.23 9.54
C ILE A 726 -21.68 30.48 10.33
N LYS A 727 -21.41 31.69 9.80
CA LYS A 727 -21.91 32.98 10.33
C LYS A 727 -23.36 33.30 9.96
N GLY A 728 -24.07 32.40 9.27
CA GLY A 728 -25.49 32.57 8.90
C GLY A 728 -25.75 33.52 7.72
N ARG A 729 -24.75 33.79 6.86
CA ARG A 729 -24.90 34.63 5.66
C ARG A 729 -25.00 33.79 4.40
N HIS A 730 -26.11 33.94 3.66
CA HIS A 730 -26.40 33.11 2.48
C HIS A 730 -26.17 33.80 1.12
N ASN A 731 -26.08 35.13 1.08
CA ASN A 731 -26.02 35.90 -0.18
C ASN A 731 -24.61 36.18 -0.72
N VAL A 732 -23.60 35.48 -0.21
CA VAL A 732 -22.19 35.82 -0.43
C VAL A 732 -21.66 35.34 -1.79
N GLN A 733 -22.42 34.48 -2.48
CA GLN A 733 -22.16 34.04 -3.86
C GLN A 733 -22.05 35.20 -4.86
N THR A 734 -22.78 36.30 -4.62
CA THR A 734 -22.75 37.49 -5.49
C THR A 734 -21.38 38.18 -5.52
N LYS A 735 -20.59 38.05 -4.45
CA LYS A 735 -19.23 38.62 -4.35
C LYS A 735 -18.14 37.69 -4.89
N MET A 736 -18.46 36.46 -5.30
CA MET A 736 -17.50 35.50 -5.85
C MET A 736 -16.71 36.02 -7.07
N PRO A 737 -17.33 36.72 -8.05
CA PRO A 737 -16.58 37.25 -9.18
C PRO A 737 -15.51 38.28 -8.77
N GLN A 738 -15.80 39.10 -7.77
CA GLN A 738 -14.87 40.09 -7.22
C GLN A 738 -13.70 39.40 -6.50
N LEU A 739 -13.98 38.36 -5.71
CA LEU A 739 -12.94 37.54 -5.10
C LEU A 739 -12.03 36.90 -6.15
N LYS A 740 -12.59 36.33 -7.22
CA LYS A 740 -11.80 35.75 -8.32
C LYS A 740 -10.89 36.77 -9.00
N GLN A 741 -11.36 37.99 -9.22
CA GLN A 741 -10.54 39.08 -9.76
C GLN A 741 -9.39 39.44 -8.81
N LEU A 742 -9.68 39.51 -7.50
CA LEU A 742 -8.68 39.79 -6.48
C LEU A 742 -7.61 38.69 -6.38
N LEU A 743 -8.02 37.43 -6.48
CA LEU A 743 -7.10 36.28 -6.46
C LEU A 743 -6.19 36.24 -7.69
N ASN A 744 -6.67 36.67 -8.86
CA ASN A 744 -5.83 36.77 -10.07
C ASN A 744 -4.76 37.87 -9.93
N ASN A 745 -5.10 39.01 -9.31
CA ASN A 745 -4.18 40.13 -9.07
C ASN A 745 -3.49 40.05 -7.69
N TYR A 746 -3.48 38.86 -7.10
CA TYR A 746 -3.17 38.54 -5.71
C TYR A 746 -2.48 39.64 -4.89
N ASN A 747 -3.23 40.22 -3.96
CA ASN A 747 -2.71 41.10 -2.91
C ASN A 747 -3.24 40.63 -1.54
N PHE A 748 -2.32 40.29 -0.64
CA PHE A 748 -2.68 39.69 0.65
C PHE A 748 -3.44 40.65 1.57
N GLU A 749 -3.03 41.91 1.65
CA GLU A 749 -3.71 42.91 2.48
C GLU A 749 -5.13 43.20 1.97
N GLN A 750 -5.28 43.35 0.66
CA GLN A 750 -6.59 43.55 0.04
C GLN A 750 -7.50 42.32 0.23
N LEU A 751 -6.94 41.11 0.20
CA LEU A 751 -7.67 39.88 0.48
C LEU A 751 -8.19 39.84 1.92
N ILE A 752 -7.35 40.21 2.90
CA ILE A 752 -7.78 40.32 4.30
C ILE A 752 -8.88 41.38 4.43
N GLN A 753 -8.70 42.57 3.86
CA GLN A 753 -9.70 43.64 3.90
C GLN A 753 -11.03 43.20 3.27
N PHE A 754 -11.00 42.44 2.18
CA PHE A 754 -12.18 41.89 1.54
C PHE A 754 -12.95 40.92 2.44
N PHE A 755 -12.24 40.04 3.17
CA PHE A 755 -12.85 39.16 4.16
C PHE A 755 -13.44 39.95 5.33
N ILE A 756 -12.72 40.92 5.87
CA ILE A 756 -13.21 41.79 6.96
C ILE A 756 -14.47 42.52 6.54
N ALA A 757 -14.49 43.14 5.36
CA ALA A 757 -15.65 43.90 4.86
C ALA A 757 -16.85 43.03 4.45
N SER A 758 -16.71 41.71 4.48
CA SER A 758 -17.76 40.76 4.12
C SER A 758 -18.49 40.18 5.33
N TRP A 759 -17.93 40.37 6.53
CA TRP A 759 -18.56 40.16 7.84
C TRP A 759 -18.94 41.53 8.41
#